data_AF-A0AAD9JBX4-F1
#
_entry.id   AF-A0AAD9JBX4-F1
#
_cell.length_a   1.000
_cell.length_b   1.000
_cell.length_c   1.000
_cell.angle_alpha   90.00
_cell.angle_beta   90.00
_cell.angle_gamma   90.00
#
_symmetry.space_group_name_H-M   'P 1'
#
loop_
_entity.id
_entity.type
_entity.pdbx_description
1 polymer ?
#
loop_
_entity_poly.entity_id
_entity_poly.type
_entity_poly.pdbx_seq_one_letter_code
_entity_poly.pdbx_strand_id
1 'polypeptide(L)'
;MKMAHRMLMTTNDYVFISYGMVPSDNNDQPWVDSAEGDVPRSEAYNVLKEVTFAGMTPAYREEGFVNITKRLVEPPWRLNVTNSGKGITGYYMFLTDCAYLYLMILDELLAEGKNYSDGSVIQQKAKGRDFYGLTGHVRLDDNADRDPDYWIWHCPPDRDRCESFAIVSSLNEDFQQLSEPYWGTPENEPPPDMPKCGYRGELCLKERDNNTLIVSILFPVIAIVCLTVAFFVRRQKLREKQLMMMTWKINYSDVVFCRRNIGSVQFSINSTVSRSSFDSNNKKYEEIYNRNEQSGSKLGIYNGSAVLVKYINKPSINLTREQLLELNMMKEIIHENITTFMGACVDAPNICILTSYYSKGSLQDILENDDIKLDWMFKTSLVADLINGMIFIEKTLFQSHGSLRSSNCLIDSRWVLKVSGFGLVKFKEGAKNDEYSEFKRFEKMLWTAPELLRLPENNRPPYGTVKGDIYAFGIILQEVIYRTTPYFGCMEPKDIVERVKNKEDVPYRPVVPYGHDPEEAPPDVLNLMEKCWDEEPAARPTFREIRKFLKSINKGRKTNIMDNIISMLEKYASNLESLVQQRTGELMEEKKKTDMLLYRMLPAIVAERLKKGQTVEPEMYDAVTIYFSDIVGFTNLSSISTPMQVVDLLNDLYTTFDTTIQKYDVYKVETIGDAYMTVSGLPVRNGNRHVVEIADMATALLDEVLTFRIRHMPDKILHLRIGLHTGPCAAGVVGQTMPRYCLFGDTVNMASRMESTGAAQMIHISETTRQALISNPKYVCVPRGKTEVK
;
A
#
# COMPACT_ATOMS: atom_id res chain seq x y z
N MET A 1 -39.44 -35.91 37.53
CA MET A 1 -40.86 -35.63 37.84
C MET A 1 -41.19 -35.55 39.33
N LYS A 2 -40.86 -36.53 40.20
CA LYS A 2 -41.18 -36.47 41.65
C LYS A 2 -40.72 -35.17 42.34
N MET A 3 -39.53 -34.67 42.00
CA MET A 3 -39.01 -33.41 42.53
C MET A 3 -39.76 -32.18 42.00
N ALA A 4 -40.11 -32.16 40.71
CA ALA A 4 -40.88 -31.08 40.09
C ALA A 4 -42.27 -30.93 40.74
N HIS A 5 -42.95 -32.04 41.03
CA HIS A 5 -44.23 -32.00 41.76
C HIS A 5 -44.07 -31.47 43.19
N ARG A 6 -43.05 -31.91 43.93
CA ARG A 6 -42.75 -31.37 45.28
C ARG A 6 -42.43 -29.88 45.27
N MET A 7 -41.91 -29.37 44.17
CA MET A 7 -41.61 -27.94 43.99
C MET A 7 -42.80 -27.15 43.41
N LEU A 8 -43.99 -27.78 43.30
CA LEU A 8 -45.20 -27.21 42.69
C LEU A 8 -44.99 -26.74 41.25
N MET A 9 -43.98 -27.25 40.56
CA MET A 9 -43.71 -26.91 39.16
C MET A 9 -44.57 -27.70 38.18
N THR A 10 -45.57 -28.45 38.67
CA THR A 10 -46.55 -29.18 37.86
C THR A 10 -47.87 -28.43 37.73
N THR A 11 -47.97 -27.21 38.28
CA THR A 11 -49.18 -26.38 38.19
C THR A 11 -49.01 -25.33 37.09
N ASN A 12 -49.68 -25.55 35.96
CA ASN A 12 -50.08 -24.61 34.88
C ASN A 12 -49.04 -23.70 34.20
N ASP A 13 -47.84 -23.53 34.75
CA ASP A 13 -46.83 -22.58 34.25
C ASP A 13 -45.65 -23.26 33.55
N TYR A 14 -45.55 -24.60 33.62
CA TYR A 14 -44.40 -25.34 33.09
C TYR A 14 -44.84 -26.60 32.35
N VAL A 15 -44.17 -26.86 31.23
CA VAL A 15 -44.20 -28.14 30.51
C VAL A 15 -42.78 -28.71 30.52
N PHE A 16 -42.68 -30.01 30.82
CA PHE A 16 -41.40 -30.72 30.78
C PHE A 16 -41.33 -31.54 29.49
N ILE A 17 -40.23 -31.40 28.75
CA ILE A 17 -39.94 -32.23 27.58
C ILE A 17 -38.80 -33.17 27.95
N SER A 18 -39.02 -34.48 27.76
CA SER A 18 -38.02 -35.52 27.97
C SER A 18 -37.75 -36.25 26.67
N TYR A 19 -36.49 -36.60 26.43
CA TYR A 19 -36.07 -37.37 25.26
C TYR A 19 -35.65 -38.77 25.70
N GLY A 20 -36.22 -39.81 25.08
CA GLY A 20 -35.91 -41.20 25.36
C GLY A 20 -35.81 -42.03 24.07
N MET A 21 -34.91 -43.01 24.01
CA MET A 21 -34.83 -43.87 22.82
C MET A 21 -35.99 -44.86 22.73
N VAL A 22 -36.48 -45.29 23.89
CA VAL A 22 -37.61 -46.20 24.08
C VAL A 22 -38.57 -45.47 25.02
N PRO A 23 -39.89 -45.56 24.81
CA PRO A 23 -40.86 -45.12 25.81
C PRO A 23 -40.50 -45.72 27.17
N SER A 24 -40.46 -44.88 28.20
CA SER A 24 -40.18 -45.31 29.57
C SER A 24 -41.05 -46.53 29.96
N ASP A 25 -40.37 -47.62 30.34
CA ASP A 25 -40.85 -49.01 30.45
C ASP A 25 -42.34 -49.25 30.79
N ASN A 26 -43.01 -50.02 29.90
CA ASN A 26 -43.88 -51.20 30.09
C ASN A 26 -44.92 -51.31 31.24
N ASN A 27 -45.08 -50.35 32.13
CA ASN A 27 -46.26 -50.31 32.99
C ASN A 27 -47.30 -49.47 32.25
N ASP A 28 -48.52 -50.02 32.10
CA ASP A 28 -49.68 -49.26 31.61
C ASP A 28 -49.78 -47.88 32.31
N GLN A 29 -49.24 -47.76 33.51
CA GLN A 29 -49.13 -46.54 34.29
C GLN A 29 -47.67 -46.30 34.73
N PRO A 30 -46.86 -45.49 34.01
CA PRO A 30 -45.45 -45.21 34.34
C PRO A 30 -45.25 -44.51 35.70
N TRP A 31 -46.33 -44.01 36.31
CA TRP A 31 -46.33 -43.43 37.66
C TRP A 31 -46.52 -44.47 38.79
N VAL A 32 -46.87 -45.72 38.47
CA VAL A 32 -47.10 -46.79 39.43
C VAL A 32 -45.82 -47.60 39.65
N ASP A 33 -45.11 -47.26 40.72
CA ASP A 33 -44.04 -48.08 41.29
C ASP A 33 -44.65 -48.96 42.40
N SER A 34 -44.46 -50.28 42.31
CA SER A 34 -45.05 -51.31 43.20
C SER A 34 -44.50 -51.37 44.63
N ALA A 35 -43.92 -50.27 45.12
CA ALA A 35 -43.52 -50.10 46.51
C ALA A 35 -43.76 -48.64 46.92
N GLU A 36 -44.60 -48.46 47.94
CA GLU A 36 -44.99 -47.19 48.56
C GLU A 36 -46.05 -46.35 47.83
N GLY A 37 -47.32 -46.66 48.15
CA GLY A 37 -48.24 -45.73 48.82
C GLY A 37 -48.51 -44.37 48.16
N ASP A 38 -49.65 -44.33 47.47
CA ASP A 38 -50.61 -43.25 47.21
C ASP A 38 -50.16 -41.89 46.62
N VAL A 39 -50.53 -41.74 45.33
CA VAL A 39 -51.32 -40.63 44.74
C VAL A 39 -50.90 -39.21 45.19
N PRO A 40 -49.87 -38.62 44.54
CA PRO A 40 -50.14 -37.64 43.48
C PRO A 40 -49.06 -37.67 42.35
N ARG A 41 -48.77 -38.86 41.81
CA ARG A 41 -47.76 -39.01 40.74
C ARG A 41 -48.33 -38.86 39.32
N SER A 42 -49.63 -39.11 39.10
CA SER A 42 -50.27 -38.95 37.78
C SER A 42 -50.26 -37.48 37.33
N GLU A 43 -50.60 -36.55 38.21
CA GLU A 43 -50.59 -35.10 37.93
C GLU A 43 -49.22 -34.58 37.48
N ALA A 44 -48.15 -35.18 37.96
CA ALA A 44 -46.80 -34.80 37.53
C ALA A 44 -46.50 -35.23 36.09
N TYR A 45 -47.08 -36.32 35.61
CA TYR A 45 -46.88 -36.81 34.24
C TYR A 45 -47.81 -36.10 33.23
N ASN A 46 -48.88 -35.46 33.68
CA ASN A 46 -49.76 -34.65 32.83
C ASN A 46 -49.01 -33.54 32.06
N VAL A 47 -48.05 -32.90 32.74
CA VAL A 47 -47.23 -31.81 32.18
C VAL A 47 -45.97 -32.32 31.46
N LEU A 48 -45.74 -33.64 31.43
CA LEU A 48 -44.62 -34.25 30.69
C LEU A 48 -45.01 -34.47 29.23
N LYS A 49 -44.08 -34.19 28.32
CA LYS A 49 -44.09 -34.61 26.93
C LYS A 49 -42.83 -35.43 26.68
N GLU A 50 -43.00 -36.69 26.31
CA GLU A 50 -41.87 -37.58 26.03
C GLU A 50 -41.70 -37.72 24.53
N VAL A 51 -40.47 -37.57 24.03
CA VAL A 51 -40.13 -37.71 22.61
C VAL A 51 -39.32 -38.99 22.44
N THR A 52 -39.80 -39.91 21.59
CA THR A 52 -39.15 -41.19 21.34
C THR A 52 -39.03 -41.51 19.86
N PHE A 53 -38.17 -42.45 19.47
CA PHE A 53 -38.07 -42.88 18.07
C PHE A 53 -39.35 -43.58 17.58
N ALA A 54 -39.68 -43.34 16.32
CA ALA A 54 -40.80 -43.93 15.60
C ALA A 54 -40.46 -45.24 14.91
N GLY A 55 -41.47 -46.11 14.82
CA GLY A 55 -41.35 -47.44 14.21
C GLY A 55 -41.39 -48.61 15.20
N MET A 56 -41.35 -48.34 16.51
CA MET A 56 -41.54 -49.36 17.55
C MET A 56 -43.03 -49.68 17.76
N THR A 57 -43.65 -50.46 16.86
CA THR A 57 -45.00 -50.95 17.16
C THR A 57 -44.94 -52.01 18.28
N PRO A 58 -45.98 -52.09 19.14
CA PRO A 58 -46.05 -53.12 20.18
C PRO A 58 -45.89 -54.54 19.62
N ALA A 59 -46.39 -54.78 18.40
CA ALA A 59 -46.31 -56.07 17.71
C ALA A 59 -44.86 -56.49 17.40
N TYR A 60 -44.03 -55.62 16.82
CA TYR A 60 -42.62 -55.92 16.54
C TYR A 60 -41.81 -56.11 17.82
N ARG A 61 -42.15 -55.34 18.87
CA ARG A 61 -41.54 -55.48 20.19
C ARG A 61 -41.87 -56.83 20.82
N GLU A 62 -43.14 -57.23 20.83
CA GLU A 62 -43.59 -58.51 21.38
C GLU A 62 -43.01 -59.71 20.61
N GLU A 63 -43.01 -59.65 19.28
CA GLU A 63 -42.43 -60.70 18.44
C GLU A 63 -40.92 -60.86 18.71
N GLY A 64 -40.17 -59.77 18.69
CA GLY A 64 -38.73 -59.78 19.00
C GLY A 64 -38.44 -60.26 20.42
N PHE A 65 -39.24 -59.83 21.39
CA PHE A 65 -39.12 -60.23 22.79
C PHE A 65 -39.36 -61.73 22.97
N VAL A 66 -40.42 -62.28 22.37
CA VAL A 66 -40.72 -63.73 22.40
C VAL A 66 -39.59 -64.53 21.76
N ASN A 67 -39.06 -64.07 20.63
CA ASN A 67 -38.04 -64.79 19.89
C ASN A 67 -36.68 -64.79 20.63
N ILE A 68 -36.30 -63.67 21.24
CA ILE A 68 -35.07 -63.57 22.05
C ILE A 68 -35.20 -64.40 23.33
N THR A 69 -36.35 -64.33 24.01
CA THR A 69 -36.59 -65.12 25.22
C THR A 69 -36.47 -66.61 24.95
N LYS A 70 -36.96 -67.08 23.79
CA LYS A 70 -36.75 -68.47 23.33
C LYS A 70 -35.28 -68.80 23.09
N ARG A 71 -34.53 -67.95 22.38
CA ARG A 71 -33.10 -68.20 22.07
C ARG A 71 -32.17 -68.10 23.28
N LEU A 72 -32.52 -67.32 24.30
CA LEU A 72 -31.73 -67.22 25.54
C LEU A 72 -31.74 -68.52 26.36
N VAL A 73 -32.76 -69.36 26.18
CA VAL A 73 -32.85 -70.70 26.80
C VAL A 73 -31.93 -71.71 26.08
N GLU A 74 -31.61 -71.47 24.81
CA GLU A 74 -30.75 -72.34 24.00
C GLU A 74 -29.24 -72.10 24.26
N PRO A 75 -28.34 -73.03 23.90
CA PRO A 75 -26.90 -72.83 24.00
C PRO A 75 -26.43 -71.64 23.12
N PRO A 76 -25.44 -70.82 23.54
CA PRO A 76 -24.55 -70.98 24.70
C PRO A 76 -25.10 -70.41 26.02
N TRP A 77 -26.26 -69.74 26.02
CA TRP A 77 -26.71 -68.89 27.13
C TRP A 77 -27.43 -69.66 28.25
N ARG A 78 -28.31 -70.62 27.92
CA ARG A 78 -29.05 -71.48 28.89
C ARG A 78 -29.71 -70.73 30.07
N LEU A 79 -30.26 -69.54 29.81
CA LEU A 79 -30.90 -68.70 30.83
C LEU A 79 -32.38 -69.06 30.99
N ASN A 80 -32.83 -69.27 32.23
CA ASN A 80 -34.23 -69.57 32.52
C ASN A 80 -35.02 -68.26 32.71
N VAL A 81 -35.53 -67.72 31.61
CA VAL A 81 -36.27 -66.45 31.62
C VAL A 81 -37.74 -66.74 31.95
N THR A 82 -38.19 -66.39 33.15
CA THR A 82 -39.61 -66.46 33.52
C THR A 82 -40.43 -65.47 32.69
N ASN A 83 -41.65 -65.85 32.28
CA ASN A 83 -42.59 -65.09 31.42
C ASN A 83 -42.91 -63.64 31.83
N SER A 84 -42.37 -63.13 32.93
CA SER A 84 -42.63 -61.78 33.43
C SER A 84 -41.76 -60.69 32.80
N GLY A 85 -40.81 -61.00 31.91
CA GLY A 85 -40.04 -60.02 31.11
C GLY A 85 -39.27 -58.92 31.86
N LYS A 86 -39.23 -58.99 33.19
CA LYS A 86 -38.46 -58.11 34.06
C LYS A 86 -36.97 -58.37 33.84
N GLY A 87 -36.31 -57.49 33.09
CA GLY A 87 -34.86 -57.46 32.94
C GLY A 87 -34.32 -57.38 31.51
N ILE A 88 -35.16 -57.53 30.48
CA ILE A 88 -34.72 -57.32 29.08
C ILE A 88 -35.05 -55.88 28.68
N THR A 89 -34.03 -55.05 28.56
CA THR A 89 -34.18 -53.64 28.17
C THR A 89 -34.48 -53.52 26.68
N GLY A 90 -35.33 -52.56 26.28
CA GLY A 90 -35.68 -52.32 24.86
C GLY A 90 -34.51 -51.98 23.92
N TYR A 91 -33.30 -51.77 24.46
CA TYR A 91 -32.08 -51.52 23.69
C TYR A 91 -31.67 -52.64 22.72
N TYR A 92 -32.12 -53.89 22.95
CA TYR A 92 -31.75 -55.01 22.08
C TYR A 92 -32.20 -54.81 20.62
N MET A 93 -33.30 -54.09 20.40
CA MET A 93 -33.84 -53.85 19.06
C MET A 93 -32.87 -53.00 18.24
N PHE A 94 -32.30 -51.95 18.84
CA PHE A 94 -31.30 -51.11 18.19
C PHE A 94 -30.01 -51.88 17.89
N LEU A 95 -29.55 -52.72 18.83
CA LEU A 95 -28.37 -53.55 18.61
C LEU A 95 -28.58 -54.52 17.45
N THR A 96 -29.79 -55.07 17.30
CA THR A 96 -30.14 -55.98 16.21
C THR A 96 -30.08 -55.25 14.87
N ASP A 97 -30.59 -54.03 14.79
CA ASP A 97 -30.55 -53.22 13.56
C ASP A 97 -29.14 -52.80 13.19
N CYS A 98 -28.30 -52.44 14.18
CA CYS A 98 -26.88 -52.18 13.95
C CYS A 98 -26.15 -53.42 13.42
N ALA A 99 -26.41 -54.60 14.01
CA ALA A 99 -25.82 -55.85 13.55
C ALA A 99 -26.29 -56.22 12.15
N TYR A 100 -27.58 -56.01 11.85
CA TYR A 100 -28.15 -56.29 10.54
C TYR A 100 -27.54 -55.39 9.46
N LEU A 101 -27.43 -54.08 9.71
CA LEU A 101 -26.74 -53.14 8.83
C LEU A 101 -25.29 -53.56 8.58
N TYR A 102 -24.56 -53.92 9.64
CA TYR A 102 -23.17 -54.37 9.52
C TYR A 102 -23.06 -55.63 8.65
N LEU A 103 -23.93 -56.61 8.86
CA LEU A 103 -23.93 -57.86 8.08
C LEU A 103 -24.28 -57.62 6.61
N MET A 104 -25.23 -56.72 6.31
CA MET A 104 -25.55 -56.34 4.92
C MET A 104 -24.33 -55.73 4.22
N ILE A 105 -23.63 -54.81 4.89
CA ILE A 105 -22.41 -54.19 4.35
C ILE A 105 -21.28 -55.21 4.22
N LEU A 106 -21.13 -56.11 5.19
CA LEU A 106 -20.11 -57.15 5.18
C LEU A 106 -20.28 -58.10 3.98
N ASP A 107 -21.51 -58.53 3.69
CA ASP A 107 -21.82 -59.40 2.56
C ASP A 107 -21.43 -58.75 1.22
N GLU A 108 -21.76 -57.46 1.03
CA GLU A 108 -21.34 -56.69 -0.14
C GLU A 108 -19.82 -56.54 -0.24
N LEU A 109 -19.14 -56.24 0.87
CA LEU A 109 -17.68 -56.08 0.88
C LEU A 109 -16.96 -57.38 0.56
N LEU A 110 -17.48 -58.51 1.04
CA LEU A 110 -16.97 -59.85 0.71
C LEU A 110 -17.20 -60.18 -0.77
N ALA A 111 -18.38 -59.88 -1.31
CA ALA A 111 -18.67 -60.05 -2.73
C ALA A 111 -17.78 -59.19 -3.65
N GLU A 112 -17.43 -57.97 -3.22
CA GLU A 112 -16.54 -57.06 -3.93
C GLU A 112 -15.04 -57.34 -3.69
N GLY A 113 -14.69 -58.31 -2.84
CA GLY A 113 -13.30 -58.62 -2.49
C GLY A 113 -12.57 -57.50 -1.72
N LYS A 114 -13.33 -56.60 -1.07
CA LYS A 114 -12.80 -55.45 -0.33
C LYS A 114 -12.50 -55.82 1.12
N ASN A 115 -11.59 -55.06 1.74
CA ASN A 115 -11.16 -55.31 3.11
C ASN A 115 -12.25 -54.88 4.12
N TYR A 116 -12.91 -55.85 4.74
CA TYR A 116 -13.93 -55.63 5.78
C TYR A 116 -13.37 -55.20 7.14
N SER A 117 -12.03 -55.14 7.28
CA SER A 117 -11.37 -54.67 8.50
C SER A 117 -11.21 -53.15 8.55
N ASP A 118 -11.48 -52.46 7.43
CA ASP A 118 -11.38 -50.99 7.35
C ASP A 118 -12.74 -50.35 7.67
N GLY A 119 -12.83 -49.76 8.86
CA GLY A 119 -14.04 -49.08 9.34
C GLY A 119 -14.47 -47.90 8.45
N SER A 120 -13.54 -47.27 7.74
CA SER A 120 -13.84 -46.13 6.86
C SER A 120 -14.65 -46.56 5.64
N VAL A 121 -14.32 -47.72 5.09
CA VAL A 121 -15.04 -48.31 3.94
C VAL A 121 -16.43 -48.78 4.37
N ILE A 122 -16.55 -49.34 5.57
CA ILE A 122 -17.85 -49.71 6.15
C ILE A 122 -18.73 -48.48 6.34
N GLN A 123 -18.19 -47.41 6.94
CA GLN A 123 -18.93 -46.16 7.13
C GLN A 123 -19.35 -45.55 5.80
N GLN A 124 -18.48 -45.55 4.79
CA GLN A 124 -18.82 -45.04 3.46
C GLN A 124 -19.96 -45.82 2.80
N LYS A 125 -20.00 -47.14 2.97
CA LYS A 125 -21.07 -48.01 2.47
C LYS A 125 -22.37 -47.90 3.27
N ALA A 126 -22.32 -47.38 4.50
CA ALA A 126 -23.48 -47.17 5.36
C ALA A 126 -24.25 -45.88 5.01
N LYS A 127 -23.61 -44.90 4.38
CA LYS A 127 -24.24 -43.63 3.98
C LYS A 127 -25.44 -43.86 3.06
N GLY A 128 -26.54 -43.16 3.31
CA GLY A 128 -27.74 -43.21 2.46
C GLY A 128 -28.48 -44.54 2.47
N ARG A 129 -28.23 -45.43 3.45
CA ARG A 129 -28.92 -46.72 3.55
C ARG A 129 -30.33 -46.56 4.09
N ASP A 130 -31.25 -47.31 3.50
CA ASP A 130 -32.66 -47.34 3.85
C ASP A 130 -33.10 -48.81 3.93
N PHE A 131 -33.52 -49.27 5.11
CA PHE A 131 -34.01 -50.62 5.33
C PHE A 131 -35.00 -50.71 6.50
N TYR A 132 -35.70 -51.84 6.59
CA TYR A 132 -36.61 -52.13 7.71
C TYR A 132 -35.92 -53.09 8.70
N GLY A 133 -35.74 -52.62 9.93
CA GLY A 133 -35.23 -53.39 11.07
C GLY A 133 -36.30 -53.65 12.14
N LEU A 134 -35.88 -54.20 13.29
CA LEU A 134 -36.75 -54.43 14.45
C LEU A 134 -37.22 -53.13 15.11
N THR A 135 -36.48 -52.02 14.96
CA THR A 135 -36.94 -50.70 15.44
C THR A 135 -37.86 -49.99 14.44
N GLY A 136 -38.22 -50.65 13.34
CA GLY A 136 -39.02 -50.10 12.25
C GLY A 136 -38.16 -49.64 11.08
N HIS A 137 -38.55 -48.54 10.44
CA HIS A 137 -37.83 -47.98 9.30
C HIS A 137 -36.52 -47.31 9.77
N VAL A 138 -35.39 -47.75 9.21
CA VAL A 138 -34.06 -47.23 9.54
C VAL A 138 -33.48 -46.58 8.29
N ARG A 139 -33.26 -45.26 8.39
CA ARG A 139 -32.58 -44.46 7.37
C ARG A 139 -31.29 -43.89 7.92
N LEU A 140 -30.27 -43.89 7.09
CA LEU A 140 -28.99 -43.25 7.36
C LEU A 140 -28.79 -42.08 6.41
N ASP A 141 -28.36 -40.94 6.94
CA ASP A 141 -28.07 -39.74 6.17
C ASP A 141 -26.74 -39.84 5.41
N ASP A 142 -26.34 -38.74 4.77
CA ASP A 142 -25.07 -38.65 4.03
C ASP A 142 -23.81 -38.75 4.94
N ASN A 143 -23.97 -38.64 6.25
CA ASN A 143 -22.92 -38.83 7.25
C ASN A 143 -22.91 -40.25 7.84
N ALA A 144 -23.86 -41.10 7.43
CA ALA A 144 -24.15 -42.40 8.03
C ALA A 144 -24.70 -42.31 9.47
N ASP A 145 -25.26 -41.16 9.84
CA ASP A 145 -26.00 -40.98 11.07
C ASP A 145 -27.46 -41.40 10.87
N ARG A 146 -28.07 -41.99 11.89
CA ARG A 146 -29.48 -42.41 11.81
C ARG A 146 -30.37 -41.18 11.76
N ASP A 147 -31.29 -41.17 10.79
CA ASP A 147 -32.33 -40.15 10.61
C ASP A 147 -33.72 -40.74 10.94
N PRO A 148 -34.09 -40.79 12.24
CA PRO A 148 -35.32 -41.42 12.69
C PRO A 148 -36.49 -40.42 12.67
N ASP A 149 -37.69 -40.94 12.45
CA ASP A 149 -38.91 -40.21 12.78
C ASP A 149 -39.15 -40.32 14.30
N TYR A 150 -39.93 -39.40 14.88
CA TYR A 150 -40.17 -39.33 16.33
C TYR A 150 -41.67 -39.35 16.67
N TRP A 151 -42.04 -40.04 17.75
CA TRP A 151 -43.36 -39.89 18.39
C TRP A 151 -43.24 -38.95 19.57
N ILE A 152 -44.24 -38.09 19.72
CA ILE A 152 -44.40 -37.25 20.90
C ILE A 152 -45.59 -37.76 21.71
N TRP A 153 -45.31 -38.11 22.95
CA TRP A 153 -46.22 -38.72 23.89
C TRP A 153 -46.76 -37.70 24.90
N HIS A 154 -48.01 -37.89 25.31
CA HIS A 154 -48.63 -37.20 26.43
C HIS A 154 -49.40 -38.21 27.30
N CYS A 155 -49.59 -37.88 28.57
CA CYS A 155 -50.31 -38.72 29.52
C CYS A 155 -51.51 -37.92 30.07
N PRO A 156 -52.69 -37.96 29.42
CA PRO A 156 -53.86 -37.26 29.91
C PRO A 156 -54.44 -37.92 31.18
N PRO A 157 -54.98 -37.17 32.15
CA PRO A 157 -55.41 -37.69 33.46
C PRO A 157 -56.60 -38.64 33.38
N ASP A 158 -57.44 -38.50 32.35
CA ASP A 158 -58.66 -39.29 32.17
C ASP A 158 -58.39 -40.67 31.55
N ARG A 159 -57.14 -40.94 31.16
CA ARG A 159 -56.72 -42.22 30.58
C ARG A 159 -55.65 -42.86 31.44
N ASP A 160 -55.82 -44.15 31.65
CA ASP A 160 -54.84 -44.96 32.39
C ASP A 160 -53.54 -45.18 31.63
N ARG A 161 -53.35 -44.65 30.41
CA ARG A 161 -52.17 -44.87 29.57
C ARG A 161 -51.74 -43.60 28.84
N CYS A 162 -50.44 -43.42 28.69
CA CYS A 162 -49.87 -42.39 27.82
C CYS A 162 -50.07 -42.77 26.36
N GLU A 163 -50.44 -41.80 25.54
CA GLU A 163 -50.61 -41.98 24.11
C GLU A 163 -49.80 -40.96 23.34
N SER A 164 -49.55 -41.25 22.07
CA SER A 164 -48.81 -40.36 21.21
C SER A 164 -49.77 -39.42 20.47
N PHE A 165 -49.57 -38.11 20.60
CA PHE A 165 -50.42 -37.13 19.94
C PHE A 165 -49.85 -36.61 18.63
N ALA A 166 -48.56 -36.83 18.37
CA ALA A 166 -47.95 -36.41 17.12
C ALA A 166 -46.83 -37.36 16.70
N ILE A 167 -46.65 -37.46 15.38
CA ILE A 167 -45.47 -38.02 14.76
C ILE A 167 -44.76 -36.91 13.99
N VAL A 168 -43.44 -36.83 14.15
CA VAL A 168 -42.58 -35.86 13.49
C VAL A 168 -41.65 -36.61 12.56
N SER A 169 -41.76 -36.34 11.27
CA SER A 169 -40.80 -36.88 10.31
C SER A 169 -39.60 -35.97 10.21
N SER A 170 -38.41 -36.51 10.51
CA SER A 170 -37.16 -35.75 10.48
C SER A 170 -36.76 -35.35 9.05
N LEU A 171 -37.10 -36.19 8.05
CA LEU A 171 -36.69 -35.99 6.66
C LEU A 171 -37.36 -34.77 5.98
N ASN A 172 -38.61 -34.48 6.32
CA ASN A 172 -39.40 -33.40 5.71
C ASN A 172 -39.80 -32.31 6.73
N GLU A 173 -39.36 -32.43 7.99
CA GLU A 173 -39.83 -31.62 9.13
C GLU A 173 -41.36 -31.60 9.27
N ASP A 174 -42.03 -32.65 8.80
CA ASP A 174 -43.48 -32.71 8.77
C ASP A 174 -44.01 -33.10 10.16
N PHE A 175 -44.86 -32.24 10.72
CA PHE A 175 -45.53 -32.44 12.00
C PHE A 175 -46.94 -32.93 11.74
N GLN A 176 -47.16 -34.22 11.93
CA GLN A 176 -48.48 -34.81 11.79
C GLN A 176 -49.11 -35.01 13.18
N GLN A 177 -50.15 -34.23 13.46
CA GLN A 177 -50.93 -34.38 14.67
C GLN A 177 -51.90 -35.57 14.54
N LEU A 178 -51.81 -36.50 15.48
CA LEU A 178 -52.62 -37.72 15.58
C LEU A 178 -53.82 -37.53 16.52
N SER A 179 -53.65 -36.77 17.61
CA SER A 179 -54.70 -36.43 18.57
C SER A 179 -54.48 -35.04 19.16
N GLU A 180 -55.49 -34.50 19.86
CA GLU A 180 -55.35 -33.23 20.57
C GLU A 180 -54.42 -33.38 21.79
N PRO A 181 -53.33 -32.60 21.90
CA PRO A 181 -52.43 -32.67 23.03
C PRO A 181 -53.10 -32.17 24.31
N TYR A 182 -52.87 -32.89 25.40
CA TYR A 182 -53.24 -32.44 26.73
C TYR A 182 -52.08 -31.66 27.36
N TRP A 183 -52.30 -30.38 27.69
CA TRP A 183 -51.29 -29.48 28.26
C TRP A 183 -51.41 -29.33 29.78
N GLY A 184 -52.54 -29.72 30.37
CA GLY A 184 -52.75 -29.64 31.82
C GLY A 184 -52.95 -28.22 32.35
N THR A 185 -53.13 -27.22 31.49
CA THR A 185 -53.50 -25.84 31.83
C THR A 185 -55.03 -25.68 31.89
N PRO A 186 -55.58 -24.67 32.58
CA PRO A 186 -57.04 -24.52 32.73
C PRO A 186 -57.80 -24.37 31.41
N GLU A 187 -57.15 -23.78 30.40
CA GLU A 187 -57.68 -23.58 29.04
C GLU A 187 -57.18 -24.68 28.07
N ASN A 188 -56.39 -25.64 28.56
CA ASN A 188 -55.70 -26.69 27.80
C ASN A 188 -54.91 -26.18 26.58
N GLU A 189 -54.36 -24.97 26.68
CA GLU A 189 -53.44 -24.38 25.73
C GLU A 189 -51.98 -24.53 26.20
N PRO A 190 -51.00 -24.57 25.28
CA PRO A 190 -49.59 -24.58 25.67
C PRO A 190 -49.27 -23.32 26.50
N PRO A 191 -48.47 -23.43 27.58
CA PRO A 191 -48.08 -22.26 28.35
C PRO A 191 -47.24 -21.31 27.47
N PRO A 192 -47.32 -19.98 27.72
CA PRO A 192 -46.57 -19.01 26.95
C PRO A 192 -45.05 -19.26 27.08
N ASP A 193 -44.33 -18.97 26.00
CA ASP A 193 -42.87 -19.10 25.89
C ASP A 193 -42.10 -18.25 26.91
N MET A 194 -42.75 -17.23 27.48
CA MET A 194 -42.24 -16.42 28.58
C MET A 194 -43.35 -16.08 29.59
N PRO A 195 -43.09 -16.17 30.91
CA PRO A 195 -44.05 -15.75 31.93
C PRO A 195 -44.42 -14.27 31.78
N LYS A 196 -45.66 -13.90 32.17
CA LYS A 196 -46.19 -12.52 31.99
C LYS A 196 -45.33 -11.41 32.62
N CYS A 197 -44.58 -11.70 33.70
CA CYS A 197 -43.65 -10.75 34.33
C CYS A 197 -42.19 -10.90 33.86
N GLY A 198 -41.88 -11.74 32.87
CA GLY A 198 -40.51 -12.12 32.53
C GLY A 198 -39.90 -13.08 33.56
N TYR A 199 -38.85 -13.82 33.18
CA TYR A 199 -38.30 -14.91 34.00
C TYR A 199 -37.69 -14.42 35.32
N ARG A 200 -37.32 -13.13 35.43
CA ARG A 200 -36.78 -12.50 36.63
C ARG A 200 -37.65 -11.34 37.14
N GLY A 201 -38.90 -11.24 36.70
CA GLY A 201 -39.83 -10.18 37.10
C GLY A 201 -39.62 -8.83 36.39
N GLU A 202 -38.81 -8.79 35.34
CA GLU A 202 -38.39 -7.59 34.62
C GLU A 202 -39.50 -6.82 33.89
N LEU A 203 -40.64 -7.45 33.60
CA LEU A 203 -41.74 -6.84 32.83
C LEU A 203 -42.88 -6.30 33.71
N CYS A 204 -42.82 -6.48 35.03
CA CYS A 204 -43.85 -5.99 35.94
C CYS A 204 -43.44 -4.62 36.55
N LEU A 205 -44.09 -3.55 36.08
CA LEU A 205 -43.81 -2.16 36.43
C LEU A 205 -44.31 -1.81 37.84
N LYS A 206 -43.42 -1.31 38.72
CA LYS A 206 -43.78 -0.63 39.98
C LYS A 206 -44.15 0.83 39.75
N GLU A 207 -45.03 1.38 40.60
CA GLU A 207 -45.59 2.75 40.51
C GLU A 207 -44.56 3.88 40.35
N ARG A 208 -45.02 4.93 39.67
CA ARG A 208 -44.28 5.91 38.87
C ARG A 208 -43.79 7.10 39.71
N ASP A 209 -42.47 7.29 39.80
CA ASP A 209 -41.85 8.49 40.38
C ASP A 209 -41.47 9.49 39.26
N ASN A 210 -42.02 10.71 39.29
CA ASN A 210 -41.93 11.69 38.19
C ASN A 210 -40.50 12.15 37.83
N ASN A 211 -39.50 11.85 38.67
CA ASN A 211 -38.10 12.12 38.39
C ASN A 211 -37.51 11.18 37.31
N THR A 212 -38.03 9.96 37.17
CA THR A 212 -37.52 9.01 36.17
C THR A 212 -37.87 9.38 34.73
N LEU A 213 -38.97 10.10 34.48
CA LEU A 213 -39.35 10.57 33.14
C LEU A 213 -38.49 11.74 32.65
N ILE A 214 -38.13 12.64 33.57
CA ILE A 214 -37.20 13.74 33.25
C ILE A 214 -35.82 13.16 32.95
N VAL A 215 -35.33 12.22 33.76
CA VAL A 215 -34.03 11.57 33.54
C VAL A 215 -34.05 10.69 32.27
N SER A 216 -35.14 9.98 31.97
CA SER A 216 -35.21 9.12 30.78
C SER A 216 -35.31 9.89 29.46
N ILE A 217 -35.72 11.16 29.48
CA ILE A 217 -35.71 12.04 28.29
C ILE A 217 -34.45 12.90 28.27
N LEU A 218 -34.01 13.46 29.40
CA LEU A 218 -32.78 14.26 29.45
C LEU A 218 -31.54 13.41 29.19
N PHE A 219 -31.47 12.15 29.65
CA PHE A 219 -30.27 11.34 29.45
C PHE A 219 -29.99 11.01 27.98
N PRO A 220 -30.95 10.56 27.15
CA PRO A 220 -30.71 10.37 25.72
C PRO A 220 -30.52 11.70 24.99
N VAL A 221 -31.20 12.78 25.38
CA VAL A 221 -31.00 14.10 24.76
C VAL A 221 -29.60 14.64 25.10
N ILE A 222 -29.16 14.55 26.35
CA ILE A 222 -27.79 14.89 26.77
C ILE A 222 -26.80 13.94 26.10
N ALA A 223 -27.06 12.65 25.99
CA ALA A 223 -26.17 11.72 25.32
C ALA A 223 -26.05 12.05 23.82
N ILE A 224 -27.14 12.41 23.13
CA ILE A 224 -27.12 12.86 21.74
C ILE A 224 -26.40 14.20 21.62
N VAL A 225 -26.63 15.16 22.53
CA VAL A 225 -25.90 16.43 22.55
C VAL A 225 -24.42 16.20 22.84
N CYS A 226 -24.06 15.31 23.76
CA CYS A 226 -22.69 14.95 24.09
C CYS A 226 -22.02 14.18 22.95
N LEU A 227 -22.73 13.29 22.25
CA LEU A 227 -22.23 12.57 21.08
C LEU A 227 -22.08 13.50 19.88
N THR A 228 -23.00 14.45 19.66
CA THR A 228 -22.88 15.44 18.59
C THR A 228 -21.76 16.43 18.92
N VAL A 229 -21.67 16.95 20.15
CA VAL A 229 -20.54 17.78 20.61
C VAL A 229 -19.24 17.00 20.54
N ALA A 230 -19.18 15.74 20.98
CA ALA A 230 -17.99 14.90 20.87
C ALA A 230 -17.64 14.60 19.40
N PHE A 231 -18.62 14.43 18.52
CA PHE A 231 -18.41 14.30 17.08
C PHE A 231 -17.89 15.60 16.49
N PHE A 232 -18.44 16.76 16.84
CA PHE A 232 -17.98 18.06 16.38
C PHE A 232 -16.59 18.40 16.94
N VAL A 233 -16.31 18.11 18.22
CA VAL A 233 -15.01 18.26 18.86
C VAL A 233 -14.00 17.26 18.29
N ARG A 234 -14.39 16.01 18.03
CA ARG A 234 -13.53 15.01 17.36
C ARG A 234 -13.25 15.42 15.92
N ARG A 235 -14.26 15.90 15.18
CA ARG A 235 -14.13 16.43 13.83
C ARG A 235 -13.30 17.71 13.81
N GLN A 236 -13.44 18.56 14.81
CA GLN A 236 -12.62 19.76 15.01
C GLN A 236 -11.18 19.37 15.34
N LYS A 237 -10.95 18.44 16.26
CA LYS A 237 -9.61 17.90 16.57
C LYS A 237 -8.99 17.18 15.38
N LEU A 238 -9.77 16.46 14.57
CA LEU A 238 -9.30 15.84 13.33
C LEU A 238 -8.92 16.89 12.29
N ARG A 239 -9.73 17.94 12.13
CA ARG A 239 -9.40 19.11 11.29
C ARG A 239 -8.18 19.85 11.81
N GLU A 240 -8.04 20.01 13.12
CA GLU A 240 -6.86 20.63 13.75
C GLU A 240 -5.63 19.75 13.57
N LYS A 241 -5.74 18.42 13.66
CA LYS A 241 -4.68 17.49 13.28
C LYS A 241 -4.31 17.61 11.81
N GLN A 242 -5.28 17.75 10.90
CA GLN A 242 -5.03 17.98 9.48
C GLN A 242 -4.33 19.33 9.22
N LEU A 243 -4.75 20.40 9.88
CA LEU A 243 -4.08 21.70 9.84
C LEU A 243 -2.65 21.62 10.40
N MET A 244 -2.43 20.82 11.45
CA MET A 244 -1.12 20.60 12.07
C MET A 244 -0.20 19.67 11.27
N MET A 245 -0.70 18.95 10.25
CA MET A 245 0.17 18.13 9.39
C MET A 245 1.11 18.95 8.49
N MET A 246 0.96 20.30 8.46
CA MET A 246 1.86 21.26 7.82
C MET A 246 2.42 20.75 6.47
N THR A 247 1.56 20.20 5.61
CA THR A 247 1.96 19.56 4.34
C THR A 247 2.61 20.52 3.33
N TRP A 248 2.43 21.82 3.55
CA TRP A 248 3.07 22.91 2.80
C TRP A 248 4.44 23.30 3.39
N LYS A 249 4.80 22.88 4.60
CA LYS A 249 6.09 23.23 5.22
C LYS A 249 7.20 22.48 4.49
N ILE A 250 8.18 23.23 4.02
CA ILE A 250 9.38 22.71 3.35
C ILE A 250 10.58 23.00 4.25
N ASN A 251 11.47 22.03 4.42
CA ASN A 251 12.75 22.29 5.05
C ASN A 251 13.68 22.94 4.03
N TYR A 252 14.32 24.04 4.42
CA TYR A 252 15.21 24.78 3.52
C TYR A 252 16.37 23.92 2.98
N SER A 253 16.82 22.92 3.75
CA SER A 253 17.84 21.94 3.34
C SER A 253 17.47 21.12 2.11
N ASP A 254 16.18 20.95 1.84
CA ASP A 254 15.68 20.12 0.75
C ASP A 254 15.69 20.88 -0.59
N VAL A 255 16.01 22.18 -0.54
CA VAL A 255 16.06 23.06 -1.70
C VAL A 255 17.51 23.20 -2.16
N VAL A 256 17.80 22.70 -3.36
CA VAL A 256 19.14 22.77 -3.95
C VAL A 256 19.25 24.05 -4.78
N PHE A 257 20.18 24.94 -4.41
CA PHE A 257 20.43 26.20 -5.11
C PHE A 257 21.65 26.09 -6.03
N CYS A 258 21.55 26.65 -7.25
CA CYS A 258 22.70 26.79 -8.15
C CYS A 258 23.66 27.87 -7.60
N ARG A 259 24.90 27.51 -7.27
CA ARG A 259 25.94 28.46 -6.82
C ARG A 259 26.75 29.04 -7.98
N ARG A 260 27.08 30.34 -7.87
CA ARG A 260 28.10 31.07 -8.63
C ARG A 260 29.50 30.68 -8.12
N ASN A 261 30.31 29.98 -8.91
CA ASN A 261 31.70 30.35 -9.20
C ASN A 261 32.47 29.28 -10.00
N ILE A 262 33.24 29.83 -10.94
CA ILE A 262 34.33 29.28 -11.75
C ILE A 262 35.34 28.50 -10.90
N GLY A 263 35.77 27.34 -11.41
CA GLY A 263 36.94 26.61 -10.91
C GLY A 263 36.63 25.46 -9.94
N SER A 264 36.70 24.23 -10.45
CA SER A 264 37.00 23.00 -9.70
C SER A 264 36.30 22.82 -8.34
N VAL A 265 35.02 22.43 -8.34
CA VAL A 265 34.46 21.67 -7.20
C VAL A 265 33.60 20.54 -7.75
N GLN A 266 34.09 19.32 -7.57
CA GLN A 266 33.36 18.06 -7.78
C GLN A 266 32.16 18.01 -6.83
N PHE A 267 30.95 18.09 -7.38
CA PHE A 267 29.76 17.60 -6.69
C PHE A 267 29.56 16.12 -7.05
N SER A 268 29.73 15.25 -6.07
CA SER A 268 29.27 13.86 -6.10
C SER A 268 27.74 13.86 -5.99
N ILE A 269 27.06 13.89 -7.13
CA ILE A 269 25.63 13.62 -7.22
C ILE A 269 25.46 12.43 -8.16
N ASN A 270 25.19 11.27 -7.57
CA ASN A 270 24.71 10.08 -8.26
C ASN A 270 23.25 10.32 -8.67
N SER A 271 23.06 11.01 -9.79
CA SER A 271 21.86 10.91 -10.62
C SER A 271 22.20 11.46 -11.99
N THR A 272 22.23 10.58 -12.99
CA THR A 272 22.49 10.84 -14.39
C THR A 272 21.40 11.73 -15.00
N VAL A 273 21.59 13.04 -14.88
CA VAL A 273 20.95 14.02 -15.76
C VAL A 273 22.06 14.82 -16.45
N SER A 274 22.39 14.36 -17.65
CA SER A 274 22.93 15.12 -18.79
C SER A 274 23.96 16.22 -18.49
N ARG A 275 25.25 15.83 -18.44
CA ARG A 275 26.42 16.74 -18.50
C ARG A 275 26.66 17.39 -19.88
N SER A 276 25.81 17.15 -20.89
CA SER A 276 26.07 17.57 -22.29
C SER A 276 25.21 18.72 -22.81
N SER A 277 24.48 19.44 -21.94
CA SER A 277 23.67 20.61 -22.35
C SER A 277 24.06 21.92 -21.65
N PHE A 278 25.15 21.90 -20.89
CA PHE A 278 25.51 23.00 -19.98
C PHE A 278 26.50 24.02 -20.56
N ASP A 279 27.17 23.72 -21.68
CA ASP A 279 28.28 24.57 -22.14
C ASP A 279 27.84 25.72 -23.07
N SER A 280 26.68 25.62 -23.72
CA SER A 280 26.19 26.62 -24.68
C SER A 280 25.33 27.72 -24.07
N ASN A 281 24.99 27.62 -22.78
CA ASN A 281 23.93 28.40 -22.13
C ASN A 281 24.44 29.37 -21.04
N ASN A 282 25.75 29.41 -20.78
CA ASN A 282 26.32 30.16 -19.65
C ASN A 282 25.98 31.67 -19.68
N LYS A 283 25.91 32.29 -20.86
CA LYS A 283 25.54 33.73 -20.97
C LYS A 283 24.07 34.02 -20.67
N LYS A 284 23.16 33.12 -21.05
CA LYS A 284 21.70 33.28 -20.84
C LYS A 284 21.31 32.98 -19.39
N TYR A 285 21.99 32.03 -18.75
CA TYR A 285 21.81 31.74 -17.32
C TYR A 285 22.39 32.82 -16.41
N GLU A 286 23.48 33.50 -16.79
CA GLU A 286 24.02 34.65 -16.05
C GLU A 286 23.06 35.85 -16.04
N GLU A 287 22.41 36.17 -17.16
CA GLU A 287 21.40 37.24 -17.21
C GLU A 287 20.16 36.91 -16.37
N ILE A 288 19.70 35.65 -16.38
CA ILE A 288 18.56 35.17 -15.58
C ILE A 288 18.88 35.17 -14.08
N TYR A 289 20.12 34.84 -13.70
CA TYR A 289 20.57 34.87 -12.31
C TYR A 289 20.66 36.32 -11.78
N ASN A 290 21.21 37.24 -12.57
CA ASN A 290 21.35 38.65 -12.21
C ASN A 290 19.99 39.37 -12.07
N ARG A 291 19.03 39.11 -12.97
CA ARG A 291 17.68 39.71 -12.89
C ARG A 291 16.92 39.32 -11.63
N ASN A 292 17.06 38.07 -11.19
CA ASN A 292 16.34 37.56 -10.02
C ASN A 292 16.99 37.97 -8.69
N GLU A 293 18.32 38.14 -8.65
CA GLU A 293 19.07 38.63 -7.48
C GLU A 293 18.70 40.08 -7.12
N GLN A 294 18.39 40.93 -8.10
CA GLN A 294 17.84 42.29 -7.89
C GLN A 294 16.38 42.31 -7.39
N SER A 295 15.65 41.20 -7.52
CA SER A 295 14.23 41.06 -7.13
C SER A 295 14.04 40.28 -5.82
N GLY A 296 15.15 39.98 -5.11
CA GLY A 296 15.13 39.26 -3.83
C GLY A 296 14.68 37.79 -3.95
N SER A 297 14.74 37.20 -5.15
CA SER A 297 14.28 35.83 -5.43
C SER A 297 15.42 34.98 -5.98
N LYS A 298 15.50 33.70 -5.59
CA LYS A 298 16.53 32.74 -6.06
C LYS A 298 15.90 31.56 -6.76
N LEU A 299 16.57 31.04 -7.79
CA LEU A 299 16.17 29.80 -8.46
C LEU A 299 16.74 28.60 -7.70
N GLY A 300 15.92 27.57 -7.48
CA GLY A 300 16.32 26.32 -6.86
C GLY A 300 15.62 25.11 -7.46
N ILE A 301 15.97 23.93 -6.98
CA ILE A 301 15.33 22.64 -7.33
C ILE A 301 14.77 22.02 -6.05
N TYR A 302 13.51 21.62 -6.10
CA TYR A 302 12.82 20.93 -5.01
C TYR A 302 12.03 19.73 -5.57
N ASN A 303 12.24 18.53 -5.02
CA ASN A 303 11.66 17.27 -5.53
C ASN A 303 11.80 17.09 -7.05
N GLY A 304 12.97 17.43 -7.61
CA GLY A 304 13.25 17.33 -9.05
C GLY A 304 12.58 18.40 -9.93
N SER A 305 11.80 19.32 -9.36
CA SER A 305 11.14 20.41 -10.09
C SER A 305 11.85 21.75 -9.85
N ALA A 306 11.96 22.58 -10.89
CA ALA A 306 12.51 23.93 -10.75
C ALA A 306 11.52 24.84 -10.00
N VAL A 307 12.01 25.52 -8.97
CA VAL A 307 11.22 26.38 -8.08
C VAL A 307 11.84 27.77 -7.94
N LEU A 308 10.99 28.78 -7.85
CA LEU A 308 11.37 30.14 -7.49
C LEU A 308 11.21 30.32 -5.98
N VAL A 309 12.29 30.73 -5.32
CA VAL A 309 12.39 30.90 -3.87
C VAL A 309 12.41 32.39 -3.56
N LYS A 310 11.34 32.89 -2.95
CA LYS A 310 11.21 34.30 -2.57
C LYS A 310 11.38 34.45 -1.06
N TYR A 311 12.42 35.17 -0.64
CA TYR A 311 12.71 35.38 0.78
C TYR A 311 11.75 36.39 1.40
N ILE A 312 11.40 36.19 2.66
CA ILE A 312 10.65 37.13 3.46
C ILE A 312 11.55 37.61 4.59
N ASN A 313 11.85 38.91 4.59
CA ASN A 313 12.71 39.53 5.59
C ASN A 313 11.97 39.66 6.93
N LYS A 314 12.03 38.59 7.74
CA LYS A 314 11.47 38.51 9.09
C LYS A 314 12.46 37.80 10.03
N PRO A 315 12.64 38.28 11.27
CA PRO A 315 13.55 37.64 12.23
C PRO A 315 13.05 36.28 12.70
N SER A 316 11.73 36.13 12.84
CA SER A 316 11.05 34.88 13.22
C SER A 316 9.57 34.97 12.83
N ILE A 317 8.94 33.85 12.48
CA ILE A 317 7.49 33.76 12.30
C ILE A 317 6.93 32.81 13.35
N ASN A 318 5.99 33.30 14.15
CA ASN A 318 5.10 32.44 14.92
C ASN A 318 3.77 32.33 14.16
N LEU A 319 3.45 31.12 13.68
CA LEU A 319 2.32 30.90 12.79
C LEU A 319 1.00 31.01 13.54
N THR A 320 0.22 32.04 13.24
CA THR A 320 -1.14 32.17 13.75
C THR A 320 -2.09 31.21 13.03
N ARG A 321 -3.25 30.91 13.65
CA ARG A 321 -4.28 30.05 13.04
C ARG A 321 -4.70 30.54 11.65
N GLU A 322 -4.79 31.86 11.46
CA GLU A 322 -5.19 32.46 10.20
C GLU A 322 -4.12 32.31 9.10
N GLN A 323 -2.83 32.43 9.47
CA GLN A 323 -1.71 32.18 8.54
C GLN A 323 -1.64 30.71 8.12
N LEU A 324 -1.90 29.77 9.04
CA LEU A 324 -1.95 28.34 8.71
C LEU A 324 -3.10 27.99 7.76
N LEU A 325 -4.26 28.62 7.93
CA LEU A 325 -5.39 28.46 7.01
C LEU A 325 -5.03 28.98 5.62
N GLU A 326 -4.42 30.17 5.55
CA GLU A 326 -3.99 30.78 4.28
C GLU A 326 -2.97 29.90 3.52
N LEU A 327 -1.97 29.35 4.22
CA LEU A 327 -0.95 28.48 3.63
C LEU A 327 -1.51 27.15 3.13
N ASN A 328 -2.38 26.50 3.92
CA ASN A 328 -3.04 25.26 3.49
C ASN A 328 -3.94 25.49 2.27
N MET A 329 -4.71 26.57 2.26
CA MET A 329 -5.53 26.93 1.11
C MET A 329 -4.70 27.16 -0.16
N MET A 330 -3.58 27.88 -0.05
CA MET A 330 -2.68 28.10 -1.19
C MET A 330 -2.14 26.78 -1.74
N LYS A 331 -1.92 25.77 -0.88
CA LYS A 331 -1.45 24.43 -1.27
C LYS A 331 -2.52 23.61 -1.99
N GLU A 332 -3.80 23.81 -1.67
CA GLU A 332 -4.93 23.11 -2.29
C GLU A 332 -5.33 23.69 -3.66
N ILE A 333 -4.93 24.93 -3.96
CA ILE A 333 -5.28 25.59 -5.22
C ILE A 333 -4.48 24.98 -6.39
N ILE A 334 -5.21 24.32 -7.29
CA ILE A 334 -4.68 23.75 -8.53
C ILE A 334 -5.59 24.19 -9.69
N HIS A 335 -5.03 24.96 -10.62
CA HIS A 335 -5.74 25.41 -11.82
C HIS A 335 -4.73 25.71 -12.94
N GLU A 336 -5.16 25.58 -14.20
CA GLU A 336 -4.30 25.77 -15.38
C GLU A 336 -3.72 27.19 -15.47
N ASN A 337 -4.53 28.21 -15.21
CA ASN A 337 -4.11 29.62 -15.27
C ASN A 337 -3.73 30.23 -13.91
N ILE A 338 -3.34 29.42 -12.92
CA ILE A 338 -2.89 29.87 -11.60
C ILE A 338 -1.52 29.28 -11.30
N THR A 339 -0.66 30.06 -10.64
CA THR A 339 0.65 29.54 -10.24
C THR A 339 0.56 28.50 -9.14
N THR A 340 1.35 27.44 -9.25
CA THR A 340 1.39 26.37 -8.25
C THR A 340 2.26 26.76 -7.07
N PHE A 341 1.65 26.80 -5.88
CA PHE A 341 2.36 26.99 -4.62
C PHE A 341 2.95 25.66 -4.14
N MET A 342 4.27 25.58 -4.07
CA MET A 342 4.96 24.37 -3.63
C MET A 342 4.95 24.25 -2.10
N GLY A 343 5.19 25.37 -1.41
CA GLY A 343 5.25 25.41 0.04
C GLY A 343 5.98 26.64 0.56
N ALA A 344 6.26 26.65 1.86
CA ALA A 344 7.02 27.73 2.50
C ALA A 344 7.98 27.18 3.56
N CYS A 345 9.13 27.81 3.68
CA CYS A 345 10.08 27.63 4.78
C CYS A 345 9.75 28.67 5.86
N VAL A 346 9.63 28.23 7.10
CA VAL A 346 9.23 29.08 8.25
C VAL A 346 10.32 29.20 9.32
N ASP A 347 11.39 28.42 9.18
CA ASP A 347 12.47 28.37 10.16
C ASP A 347 13.49 29.48 9.85
N ALA A 348 13.72 30.35 10.84
CA ALA A 348 14.71 31.42 10.73
C ALA A 348 16.14 30.84 10.62
N PRO A 349 17.06 31.47 9.86
CA PRO A 349 16.93 32.74 9.15
C PRO A 349 16.29 32.64 7.75
N ASN A 350 16.00 31.43 7.28
CA ASN A 350 15.65 31.17 5.87
C ASN A 350 14.14 31.09 5.65
N ILE A 351 13.42 32.14 6.02
CA ILE A 351 11.98 32.23 5.78
C ILE A 351 11.73 32.59 4.32
N CYS A 352 11.07 31.71 3.57
CA CYS A 352 10.82 31.92 2.14
C CYS A 352 9.57 31.20 1.63
N ILE A 353 9.05 31.69 0.50
CA ILE A 353 7.93 31.12 -0.25
C ILE A 353 8.49 30.41 -1.49
N LEU A 354 8.02 29.20 -1.75
CA LEU A 354 8.40 28.41 -2.92
C LEU A 354 7.21 28.29 -3.87
N THR A 355 7.39 28.76 -5.10
CA THR A 355 6.45 28.57 -6.22
C THR A 355 7.14 27.87 -7.38
N SER A 356 6.37 27.24 -8.26
CA SER A 356 6.94 26.71 -9.51
C SER A 356 7.68 27.80 -10.29
N TYR A 357 8.79 27.43 -10.92
CA TYR A 357 9.50 28.31 -11.85
C TYR A 357 8.85 28.29 -13.24
N TYR A 358 8.69 29.47 -13.83
CA TYR A 358 8.10 29.65 -15.17
C TYR A 358 9.14 30.27 -16.11
N SER A 359 9.57 29.48 -17.09
CA SER A 359 10.78 29.76 -17.88
C SER A 359 10.70 30.97 -18.81
N LYS A 360 9.51 31.47 -19.12
CA LYS A 360 9.33 32.62 -20.03
C LYS A 360 9.25 33.97 -19.29
N GLY A 361 9.28 33.94 -17.95
CA GLY A 361 9.19 35.15 -17.13
C GLY A 361 7.75 35.64 -16.97
N SER A 362 7.60 36.93 -16.71
CA SER A 362 6.32 37.60 -16.55
C SER A 362 5.79 38.15 -17.89
N LEU A 363 4.50 38.50 -17.92
CA LEU A 363 3.89 39.16 -19.06
C LEU A 363 4.59 40.49 -19.36
N GLN A 364 5.01 41.21 -18.31
CA GLN A 364 5.79 42.44 -18.46
C GLN A 364 7.10 42.19 -19.23
N ASP A 365 7.86 41.14 -18.88
CA ASP A 365 9.10 40.78 -19.58
C ASP A 365 8.88 40.44 -21.06
N ILE A 366 7.71 39.90 -21.41
CA ILE A 366 7.35 39.53 -22.78
C ILE A 366 6.88 40.75 -23.58
N LEU A 367 6.19 41.70 -22.94
CA LEU A 367 5.75 42.93 -23.58
C LEU A 367 6.94 43.86 -23.87
N GLU A 368 7.93 43.92 -22.98
CA GLU A 368 9.17 44.69 -23.15
C GLU A 368 10.15 44.07 -24.18
N ASN A 369 9.91 42.83 -24.62
CA ASN A 369 10.77 42.15 -25.57
C ASN A 369 10.23 42.27 -27.02
N ASP A 370 10.88 43.14 -27.80
CA ASP A 370 10.54 43.40 -29.20
C ASP A 370 10.80 42.22 -30.15
N ASP A 371 11.67 41.26 -29.78
CA ASP A 371 11.96 40.07 -30.61
C ASP A 371 10.75 39.13 -30.72
N ILE A 372 9.86 39.17 -29.73
CA ILE A 372 8.66 38.34 -29.69
C ILE A 372 7.58 39.05 -30.52
N LYS A 373 7.14 38.46 -31.62
CA LYS A 373 6.00 39.00 -32.38
C LYS A 373 4.68 38.53 -31.77
N LEU A 374 3.91 39.46 -31.19
CA LEU A 374 2.59 39.19 -30.61
C LEU A 374 1.51 39.61 -31.61
N ASP A 375 0.97 38.64 -32.36
CA ASP A 375 -0.22 38.88 -33.18
C ASP A 375 -1.48 38.97 -32.31
N TRP A 376 -2.59 39.45 -32.89
CA TRP A 376 -3.84 39.60 -32.15
C TRP A 376 -4.35 38.28 -31.56
N MET A 377 -4.15 37.15 -32.25
CA MET A 377 -4.61 35.85 -31.76
C MET A 377 -3.87 35.44 -30.49
N PHE A 378 -2.56 35.65 -30.48
CA PHE A 378 -1.69 35.36 -29.35
C PHE A 378 -1.94 36.33 -28.18
N LYS A 379 -2.15 37.62 -28.43
CA LYS A 379 -2.62 38.57 -27.41
C LYS A 379 -3.94 38.11 -26.79
N THR A 380 -4.87 37.65 -27.62
CA THR A 380 -6.20 37.19 -27.17
C THR A 380 -6.11 35.91 -26.34
N SER A 381 -5.21 34.98 -26.64
CA SER A 381 -5.03 33.77 -25.82
C SER A 381 -4.52 34.11 -24.43
N LEU A 382 -3.51 34.99 -24.31
CA LEU A 382 -3.00 35.45 -23.01
C LEU A 382 -4.08 36.16 -22.19
N VAL A 383 -4.88 37.03 -22.81
CA VAL A 383 -6.00 37.72 -22.15
C VAL A 383 -7.07 36.72 -21.70
N ALA A 384 -7.38 35.71 -22.51
CA ALA A 384 -8.34 34.67 -22.15
C ALA A 384 -7.88 33.84 -20.94
N ASP A 385 -6.61 33.47 -20.90
CA ASP A 385 -5.97 32.78 -19.78
C ASP A 385 -6.03 33.61 -18.49
N LEU A 386 -5.70 34.90 -18.57
CA LEU A 386 -5.81 35.83 -17.45
C LEU A 386 -7.24 35.90 -16.91
N ILE A 387 -8.24 36.04 -17.78
CA ILE A 387 -9.65 36.07 -17.37
C ILE A 387 -10.06 34.76 -16.71
N ASN A 388 -9.65 33.61 -17.24
CA ASN A 388 -9.97 32.30 -16.64
C ASN A 388 -9.34 32.16 -15.26
N GLY A 389 -8.09 32.60 -15.07
CA GLY A 389 -7.43 32.67 -13.77
C GLY A 389 -8.19 33.55 -12.78
N MET A 390 -8.61 34.75 -13.18
CA MET A 390 -9.35 35.67 -12.30
C MET A 390 -10.75 35.15 -11.93
N ILE A 391 -11.48 34.53 -12.86
CA ILE A 391 -12.77 33.87 -12.58
C ILE A 391 -12.59 32.73 -11.57
N PHE A 392 -11.45 32.03 -11.62
CA PHE A 392 -11.13 30.99 -10.65
C PHE A 392 -10.86 31.60 -9.26
N ILE A 393 -10.04 32.65 -9.17
CA ILE A 393 -9.75 33.35 -7.91
C ILE A 393 -11.03 33.88 -7.25
N GLU A 394 -11.98 34.42 -8.02
CA GLU A 394 -13.29 34.88 -7.54
C GLU A 394 -14.07 33.78 -6.78
N LYS A 395 -13.87 32.51 -7.14
CA LYS A 395 -14.51 31.36 -6.47
C LYS A 395 -13.77 30.87 -5.23
N THR A 396 -12.52 31.29 -5.03
CA THR A 396 -11.74 30.94 -3.83
C THR A 396 -12.17 31.80 -2.64
N LEU A 397 -11.81 31.41 -1.41
CA LEU A 397 -12.14 32.23 -0.23
C LEU A 397 -11.39 33.57 -0.19
N PHE A 398 -10.36 33.76 -1.03
CA PHE A 398 -9.70 35.06 -1.18
C PHE A 398 -10.59 36.08 -1.88
N GLN A 399 -11.49 35.63 -2.77
CA GLN A 399 -12.42 36.40 -3.60
C GLN A 399 -11.78 37.39 -4.60
N SER A 400 -10.64 38.00 -4.26
CA SER A 400 -9.89 38.93 -5.11
C SER A 400 -8.39 38.68 -5.05
N HIS A 401 -7.68 39.16 -6.06
CA HIS A 401 -6.23 39.08 -6.18
C HIS A 401 -5.55 40.20 -5.39
N GLY A 402 -6.07 41.43 -5.49
CA GLY A 402 -5.69 42.60 -4.68
C GLY A 402 -4.40 43.30 -5.08
N SER A 403 -3.54 42.65 -5.87
CA SER A 403 -2.33 43.26 -6.45
C SER A 403 -2.09 42.83 -7.89
N LEU A 404 -3.15 42.75 -8.71
CA LEU A 404 -3.03 42.30 -10.09
C LEU A 404 -2.21 43.32 -10.92
N ARG A 405 -1.21 42.83 -11.65
CA ARG A 405 -0.31 43.62 -12.53
C ARG A 405 0.38 42.72 -13.54
N SER A 406 0.94 43.27 -14.61
CA SER A 406 1.62 42.52 -15.67
C SER A 406 2.81 41.67 -15.15
N SER A 407 3.59 42.16 -14.19
CA SER A 407 4.66 41.37 -13.54
C SER A 407 4.17 40.21 -12.66
N ASN A 408 2.89 40.19 -12.28
CA ASN A 408 2.27 39.12 -11.52
C ASN A 408 1.58 38.08 -12.43
N CYS A 409 1.62 38.25 -13.75
CA CYS A 409 1.17 37.27 -14.72
C CYS A 409 2.39 36.53 -15.26
N LEU A 410 2.57 35.25 -14.93
CA LEU A 410 3.73 34.45 -15.34
C LEU A 410 3.39 33.56 -16.54
N ILE A 411 4.37 33.27 -17.39
CA ILE A 411 4.16 32.49 -18.61
C ILE A 411 5.01 31.23 -18.59
N ASP A 412 4.36 30.09 -18.77
CA ASP A 412 5.03 28.79 -18.76
C ASP A 412 5.71 28.46 -20.11
N SER A 413 6.37 27.30 -20.18
CA SER A 413 7.06 26.86 -21.41
C SER A 413 6.12 26.61 -22.59
N ARG A 414 4.81 26.47 -22.35
CA ARG A 414 3.75 26.23 -23.34
C ARG A 414 3.00 27.51 -23.71
N TRP A 415 3.47 28.68 -23.27
CA TRP A 415 2.82 29.98 -23.48
C TRP A 415 1.44 30.13 -22.82
N VAL A 416 1.17 29.37 -21.77
CA VAL A 416 -0.04 29.53 -20.96
C VAL A 416 0.24 30.56 -19.86
N LEU A 417 -0.63 31.57 -19.75
CA LEU A 417 -0.53 32.58 -18.70
C LEU A 417 -1.09 32.05 -17.38
N LYS A 418 -0.33 32.26 -16.30
CA LYS A 418 -0.64 31.87 -14.93
C LYS A 418 -0.59 33.07 -13.99
N VAL A 419 -1.70 33.34 -13.32
CA VAL A 419 -1.80 34.44 -12.36
C VAL A 419 -1.08 34.08 -11.07
N SER A 420 -0.22 34.99 -10.59
CA SER A 420 0.69 34.81 -9.45
C SER A 420 0.60 35.98 -8.48
N GLY A 421 1.06 35.80 -7.25
CA GLY A 421 1.16 36.92 -6.29
C GLY A 421 -0.12 37.27 -5.53
N PHE A 422 -1.19 36.51 -5.71
CA PHE A 422 -2.36 36.53 -4.83
C PHE A 422 -2.10 35.75 -3.52
N GLY A 423 -2.87 36.09 -2.49
CA GLY A 423 -2.79 35.43 -1.19
C GLY A 423 -1.46 35.63 -0.44
N LEU A 424 -1.35 34.93 0.69
CA LEU A 424 -0.22 35.01 1.62
C LEU A 424 -0.02 36.42 2.19
N VAL A 425 -1.09 37.22 2.29
CA VAL A 425 -1.00 38.62 2.74
C VAL A 425 -0.66 38.64 4.24
N LYS A 426 -1.35 37.83 5.04
CA LYS A 426 -1.09 37.70 6.49
C LYS A 426 0.23 37.01 6.76
N PHE A 427 0.63 36.07 5.91
CA PHE A 427 1.96 35.45 6.02
C PHE A 427 3.10 36.45 5.76
N LYS A 428 2.90 37.45 4.89
CA LYS A 428 3.87 38.51 4.60
C LYS A 428 3.82 39.68 5.59
N GLU A 429 2.73 39.85 6.34
CA GLU A 429 2.50 40.96 7.28
C GLU A 429 3.62 41.09 8.34
N GLY A 430 4.15 42.30 8.56
CA GLY A 430 5.24 42.54 9.51
C GLY A 430 6.63 42.13 9.00
N ALA A 431 6.76 41.77 7.72
CA ALA A 431 8.08 41.73 7.08
C ALA A 431 8.66 43.15 7.06
N LYS A 432 9.95 43.27 7.38
CA LYS A 432 10.66 44.51 7.11
C LYS A 432 10.70 44.64 5.60
N ASN A 433 9.98 45.61 5.06
CA ASN A 433 10.17 45.95 3.66
C ASN A 433 11.64 46.36 3.54
N ASP A 434 12.42 45.60 2.77
CA ASP A 434 13.70 46.11 2.27
C ASP A 434 13.39 47.51 1.73
N GLU A 435 14.21 48.50 2.08
CA GLU A 435 14.02 49.92 1.75
C GLU A 435 13.75 50.08 0.24
N TYR A 436 12.48 49.94 -0.15
CA TYR A 436 12.06 50.19 -1.51
C TYR A 436 12.17 51.69 -1.67
N SER A 437 12.91 52.12 -2.69
CA SER A 437 12.86 53.52 -3.12
C SER A 437 11.39 53.94 -3.26
N GLU A 438 11.08 55.17 -2.84
CA GLU A 438 9.73 55.74 -2.92
C GLU A 438 9.12 55.52 -4.32
N PHE A 439 9.95 55.62 -5.35
CA PHE A 439 9.64 55.27 -6.74
C PHE A 439 9.00 53.87 -6.91
N LYS A 440 9.65 52.79 -6.44
CA LYS A 440 9.14 51.40 -6.61
C LYS A 440 7.83 51.16 -5.85
N ARG A 441 7.55 51.95 -4.81
CA ARG A 441 6.29 51.88 -4.09
C ARG A 441 5.15 52.44 -4.93
N PHE A 442 5.32 53.63 -5.51
CA PHE A 442 4.31 54.25 -6.37
C PHE A 442 4.15 53.52 -7.71
N GLU A 443 5.23 52.98 -8.27
CA GLU A 443 5.20 52.13 -9.47
C GLU A 443 4.23 50.94 -9.30
N LYS A 444 4.29 50.24 -8.17
CA LYS A 444 3.38 49.12 -7.87
C LYS A 444 1.92 49.55 -7.74
N MET A 445 1.65 50.84 -7.52
CA MET A 445 0.29 51.39 -7.35
C MET A 445 -0.36 51.79 -8.68
N LEU A 446 0.34 51.78 -9.81
CA LEU A 446 -0.19 52.19 -11.12
C LEU A 446 -1.43 51.38 -11.58
N TRP A 447 -1.52 50.11 -11.17
CA TRP A 447 -2.67 49.24 -11.44
C TRP A 447 -3.78 49.34 -10.39
N THR A 448 -3.57 50.12 -9.32
CA THR A 448 -4.51 50.20 -8.20
C THR A 448 -5.65 51.14 -8.54
N ALA A 449 -6.87 50.67 -8.34
CA ALA A 449 -8.08 51.42 -8.65
C ALA A 449 -8.23 52.71 -7.80
N PRO A 450 -8.83 53.77 -8.36
CA PRO A 450 -8.92 55.08 -7.71
C PRO A 450 -9.64 55.05 -6.35
N GLU A 451 -10.69 54.23 -6.21
CA GLU A 451 -11.40 54.06 -4.94
C GLU A 451 -10.53 53.46 -3.83
N LEU A 452 -9.60 52.57 -4.18
CA LEU A 452 -8.65 51.98 -3.23
C LEU A 452 -7.52 52.96 -2.89
N LEU A 453 -7.06 53.76 -3.86
CA LEU A 453 -6.04 54.78 -3.66
C LEU A 453 -6.50 55.90 -2.70
N ARG A 454 -7.79 56.21 -2.71
CA ARG A 454 -8.41 57.23 -1.83
C ARG A 454 -8.54 56.77 -0.37
N LEU A 455 -8.61 55.47 -0.12
CA LEU A 455 -8.63 54.95 1.25
C LEU A 455 -7.26 55.15 1.93
N PRO A 456 -7.25 55.52 3.22
CA PRO A 456 -6.03 55.50 4.03
C PRO A 456 -5.39 54.10 3.96
N GLU A 457 -4.07 54.01 3.95
CA GLU A 457 -3.37 52.72 3.76
C GLU A 457 -3.78 51.66 4.79
N ASN A 458 -3.98 52.06 6.04
CA ASN A 458 -4.42 51.16 7.12
C ASN A 458 -5.86 50.65 6.94
N ASN A 459 -6.67 51.32 6.11
CA ASN A 459 -8.07 50.99 5.86
C ASN A 459 -8.28 50.29 4.51
N ARG A 460 -7.21 50.08 3.73
CA ARG A 460 -7.32 49.35 2.46
C ARG A 460 -7.58 47.87 2.76
N PRO A 461 -8.56 47.23 2.08
CA PRO A 461 -8.77 45.80 2.21
C PRO A 461 -7.48 45.04 1.88
N PRO A 462 -6.98 44.14 2.75
CA PRO A 462 -5.70 43.46 2.54
C PRO A 462 -5.68 42.57 1.29
N TYR A 463 -6.83 42.05 0.89
CA TYR A 463 -7.02 41.23 -0.31
C TYR A 463 -7.53 42.04 -1.52
N GLY A 464 -7.65 43.37 -1.40
CA GLY A 464 -8.25 44.25 -2.40
C GLY A 464 -9.75 44.00 -2.60
N THR A 465 -10.26 44.34 -3.79
CA THR A 465 -11.66 44.12 -4.17
C THR A 465 -11.74 43.56 -5.59
N VAL A 466 -12.79 42.81 -5.89
CA VAL A 466 -13.03 42.26 -7.24
C VAL A 466 -13.12 43.38 -8.29
N LYS A 467 -13.75 44.51 -7.95
CA LYS A 467 -13.84 45.68 -8.84
C LYS A 467 -12.50 46.39 -9.02
N GLY A 468 -11.62 46.34 -8.02
CA GLY A 468 -10.25 46.80 -8.15
C GLY A 468 -9.43 45.93 -9.10
N ASP A 469 -9.61 44.60 -9.06
CA ASP A 469 -8.94 43.69 -9.99
C ASP A 469 -9.42 43.88 -11.44
N ILE A 470 -10.70 44.21 -11.65
CA ILE A 470 -11.24 44.53 -12.99
C ILE A 470 -10.60 45.82 -13.53
N TYR A 471 -10.40 46.83 -12.69
CA TYR A 471 -9.66 48.03 -13.07
C TYR A 471 -8.22 47.70 -13.49
N ALA A 472 -7.51 46.93 -12.66
CA ALA A 472 -6.15 46.48 -12.96
C ALA A 472 -6.09 45.67 -14.27
N PHE A 473 -7.09 44.83 -14.53
CA PHE A 473 -7.23 44.11 -15.81
C PHE A 473 -7.37 45.06 -17.00
N GLY A 474 -8.11 46.17 -16.87
CA GLY A 474 -8.20 47.19 -17.93
C GLY A 474 -6.84 47.80 -18.27
N ILE A 475 -6.02 48.10 -17.27
CA ILE A 475 -4.64 48.58 -17.45
C ILE A 475 -3.78 47.51 -18.15
N ILE A 476 -3.83 46.25 -17.70
CA ILE A 476 -3.10 45.15 -18.34
C ILE A 476 -3.55 44.93 -19.79
N LEU A 477 -4.83 45.09 -20.08
CA LEU A 477 -5.36 44.95 -21.43
C LEU A 477 -4.79 46.04 -22.34
N GLN A 478 -4.64 47.27 -21.85
CA GLN A 478 -3.95 48.36 -22.56
C GLN A 478 -2.47 48.03 -22.79
N GLU A 479 -1.76 47.53 -21.77
CA GLU A 479 -0.36 47.09 -21.89
C GLU A 479 -0.21 46.01 -22.98
N VAL A 480 -1.13 45.03 -23.03
CA VAL A 480 -1.09 43.93 -24.02
C VAL A 480 -1.40 44.41 -25.44
N ILE A 481 -2.38 45.30 -25.59
CA ILE A 481 -2.77 45.84 -26.90
C ILE A 481 -1.61 46.65 -27.49
N TYR A 482 -1.10 47.62 -26.72
CA TYR A 482 -0.13 48.59 -27.22
C TYR A 482 1.34 48.22 -26.99
N ARG A 483 1.61 47.15 -26.22
CA ARG A 483 2.98 46.76 -25.80
C ARG A 483 3.74 47.93 -25.19
N THR A 484 3.06 48.66 -24.30
CA THR A 484 3.62 49.81 -23.58
C THR A 484 3.54 49.57 -22.08
N THR A 485 4.35 50.31 -21.32
CA THR A 485 4.20 50.39 -19.87
C THR A 485 2.92 51.16 -19.49
N PRO A 486 2.31 50.88 -18.33
CA PRO A 486 1.15 51.64 -17.86
C PRO A 486 1.42 53.14 -17.84
N TYR A 487 0.44 53.94 -18.29
CA TYR A 487 0.54 55.41 -18.31
C TYR A 487 1.80 55.94 -19.01
N PHE A 488 2.20 55.30 -20.12
CA PHE A 488 3.35 55.67 -20.95
C PHE A 488 3.50 57.20 -21.12
N GLY A 489 4.61 57.77 -20.61
CA GLY A 489 4.88 59.21 -20.63
C GLY A 489 6.07 59.65 -19.74
N CYS A 490 6.35 60.95 -19.72
CA CYS A 490 7.49 61.56 -19.00
C CYS A 490 7.19 61.95 -17.53
N MET A 491 6.13 61.41 -16.93
CA MET A 491 5.68 61.77 -15.58
C MET A 491 6.13 60.71 -14.57
N GLU A 492 6.50 61.13 -13.35
CA GLU A 492 6.89 60.18 -12.32
C GLU A 492 5.67 59.37 -11.81
N PRO A 493 5.86 58.11 -11.37
CA PRO A 493 4.76 57.27 -10.86
C PRO A 493 3.97 57.92 -9.71
N LYS A 494 4.61 58.76 -8.90
CA LYS A 494 3.97 59.46 -7.79
C LYS A 494 2.91 60.45 -8.28
N ASP A 495 3.26 61.29 -9.23
CA ASP A 495 2.36 62.30 -9.80
C ASP A 495 1.18 61.62 -10.52
N ILE A 496 1.44 60.53 -11.23
CA ILE A 496 0.39 59.72 -11.88
C ILE A 496 -0.61 59.21 -10.84
N VAL A 497 -0.12 58.60 -9.76
CA VAL A 497 -0.97 58.06 -8.69
C VAL A 497 -1.76 59.17 -8.00
N GLU A 498 -1.18 60.35 -7.79
CA GLU A 498 -1.89 61.51 -7.23
C GLU A 498 -3.00 62.01 -8.15
N ARG A 499 -2.76 62.10 -9.45
CA ARG A 499 -3.78 62.49 -10.45
C ARG A 499 -4.93 61.49 -10.54
N VAL A 500 -4.64 60.18 -10.55
CA VAL A 500 -5.68 59.13 -10.51
C VAL A 500 -6.48 59.17 -9.21
N LYS A 501 -5.81 59.47 -8.09
CA LYS A 501 -6.46 59.60 -6.78
C LYS A 501 -7.39 60.81 -6.72
N ASN A 502 -6.99 61.93 -7.33
CA ASN A 502 -7.78 63.15 -7.41
C ASN A 502 -9.00 62.94 -8.33
N LYS A 503 -10.17 63.45 -7.94
CA LYS A 503 -11.37 63.42 -8.78
C LYS A 503 -11.31 64.60 -9.77
N GLU A 504 -10.44 64.50 -10.78
CA GLU A 504 -10.42 65.43 -11.93
C GLU A 504 -11.76 65.32 -12.70
N ASP A 505 -12.25 66.41 -13.29
CA ASP A 505 -13.52 66.43 -14.07
C ASP A 505 -13.50 65.43 -15.23
N VAL A 506 -12.32 65.22 -15.82
CA VAL A 506 -12.02 64.11 -16.72
C VAL A 506 -11.07 63.17 -15.98
N PRO A 507 -11.48 61.95 -15.62
CA PRO A 507 -10.63 61.03 -14.89
C PRO A 507 -9.32 60.76 -15.64
N TYR A 508 -8.18 60.92 -14.97
CA TYR A 508 -6.89 60.61 -15.57
C TYR A 508 -6.75 59.10 -15.81
N ARG A 509 -6.50 58.71 -17.07
CA ARG A 509 -6.43 57.31 -17.55
C ARG A 509 -5.31 57.16 -18.59
N PRO A 510 -4.84 55.93 -18.88
CA PRO A 510 -3.86 55.70 -19.93
C PRO A 510 -4.35 56.23 -21.28
N VAL A 511 -3.43 56.82 -22.05
CA VAL A 511 -3.75 57.39 -23.36
C VAL A 511 -3.98 56.26 -24.37
N VAL A 512 -5.12 56.32 -25.06
CA VAL A 512 -5.51 55.41 -26.15
C VAL A 512 -5.35 56.19 -27.47
N PRO A 513 -4.37 55.86 -28.34
CA PRO A 513 -4.15 56.57 -29.58
C PRO A 513 -5.38 56.58 -30.51
N TYR A 514 -5.72 57.74 -31.06
CA TYR A 514 -6.76 57.89 -32.09
C TYR A 514 -6.22 57.38 -33.44
N GLY A 515 -6.92 56.43 -34.07
CA GLY A 515 -6.52 55.84 -35.37
C GLY A 515 -5.90 54.43 -35.28
N HIS A 516 -6.40 53.60 -34.38
CA HIS A 516 -5.94 52.22 -34.17
C HIS A 516 -6.14 51.34 -35.42
N ASP A 517 -5.11 50.56 -35.78
CA ASP A 517 -5.22 49.56 -36.84
C ASP A 517 -6.18 48.42 -36.41
N PRO A 518 -7.28 48.14 -37.14
CA PRO A 518 -8.17 47.03 -36.82
C PRO A 518 -7.47 45.65 -36.77
N GLU A 519 -6.29 45.51 -37.37
CA GLU A 519 -5.47 44.29 -37.28
C GLU A 519 -4.82 44.10 -35.89
N GLU A 520 -4.54 45.18 -35.17
CA GLU A 520 -3.89 45.12 -33.86
C GLU A 520 -4.87 44.79 -32.71
N ALA A 521 -6.13 45.23 -32.82
CA ALA A 521 -7.22 44.99 -31.85
C ALA A 521 -8.58 45.49 -32.42
N PRO A 522 -9.68 44.73 -32.27
CA PRO A 522 -11.02 45.18 -32.65
C PRO A 522 -11.48 46.38 -31.79
N PRO A 523 -12.17 47.38 -32.39
CA PRO A 523 -12.70 48.55 -31.66
C PRO A 523 -13.58 48.21 -30.46
N ASP A 524 -14.35 47.12 -30.57
CA ASP A 524 -15.19 46.60 -29.47
C ASP A 524 -14.38 46.25 -28.21
N VAL A 525 -13.13 45.79 -28.38
CA VAL A 525 -12.25 45.45 -27.25
C VAL A 525 -11.68 46.70 -26.60
N LEU A 526 -11.44 47.78 -27.36
CA LEU A 526 -11.03 49.08 -26.81
C LEU A 526 -12.14 49.67 -25.93
N ASN A 527 -13.39 49.61 -26.37
CA ASN A 527 -14.54 50.02 -25.56
C ASN A 527 -14.69 49.16 -24.29
N LEU A 528 -14.43 47.85 -24.38
CA LEU A 528 -14.43 46.98 -23.22
C LEU A 528 -13.32 47.36 -22.22
N MET A 529 -12.11 47.64 -22.71
CA MET A 529 -10.98 48.10 -21.91
C MET A 529 -11.33 49.38 -21.16
N GLU A 530 -11.93 50.36 -21.85
CA GLU A 530 -12.36 51.62 -21.24
C GLU A 530 -13.41 51.42 -20.14
N LYS A 531 -14.37 50.51 -20.36
CA LYS A 531 -15.36 50.13 -19.34
C LYS A 531 -14.74 49.42 -18.13
N CYS A 532 -13.61 48.73 -18.29
CA CYS A 532 -12.96 48.02 -17.18
C CYS A 532 -12.32 48.98 -16.18
N TRP A 533 -11.81 50.14 -16.62
CA TRP A 533 -11.18 51.14 -15.76
C TRP A 533 -12.08 52.34 -15.43
N ASP A 534 -13.40 52.17 -15.53
CA ASP A 534 -14.38 53.20 -15.20
C ASP A 534 -14.15 53.76 -13.79
N GLU A 535 -14.42 55.06 -13.62
CA GLU A 535 -14.28 55.76 -12.34
C GLU A 535 -15.20 55.17 -11.27
N GLU A 536 -16.43 54.78 -11.65
CA GLU A 536 -17.40 54.18 -10.75
C GLU A 536 -17.24 52.65 -10.71
N PRO A 537 -16.93 52.05 -9.54
CA PRO A 537 -16.73 50.59 -9.44
C PRO A 537 -17.94 49.76 -9.86
N ALA A 538 -19.16 50.29 -9.70
CA ALA A 538 -20.39 49.61 -10.08
C ALA A 538 -20.58 49.52 -11.62
N ALA A 539 -20.06 50.48 -12.38
CA ALA A 539 -20.16 50.52 -13.85
C ALA A 539 -19.23 49.50 -14.54
N ARG A 540 -18.18 49.04 -13.84
CA ARG A 540 -17.21 48.08 -14.38
C ARG A 540 -17.84 46.70 -14.60
N PRO A 541 -17.62 46.03 -15.74
CA PRO A 541 -18.17 44.71 -16.03
C PRO A 541 -17.56 43.62 -15.14
N THR A 542 -18.20 42.46 -15.03
CA THR A 542 -17.64 41.29 -14.35
C THR A 542 -16.73 40.47 -15.26
N PHE A 543 -15.75 39.73 -14.72
CA PHE A 543 -14.90 38.83 -15.53
C PHE A 543 -15.71 37.81 -16.35
N ARG A 544 -16.87 37.38 -15.86
CA ARG A 544 -17.77 36.49 -16.60
C ARG A 544 -18.40 37.17 -17.82
N GLU A 545 -18.78 38.44 -17.71
CA GLU A 545 -19.28 39.26 -18.82
C GLU A 545 -18.18 39.55 -19.84
N ILE A 546 -17.00 39.95 -19.37
CA ILE A 546 -15.80 40.16 -20.21
C ILE A 546 -15.51 38.90 -21.04
N ARG A 547 -15.50 37.72 -20.41
CA ARG A 547 -15.27 36.44 -21.10
C ARG A 547 -16.33 36.14 -22.17
N LYS A 548 -17.62 36.39 -21.87
CA LYS A 548 -18.72 36.18 -22.82
C LYS A 548 -18.58 37.10 -24.02
N PHE A 549 -18.24 38.37 -23.78
CA PHE A 549 -18.03 39.37 -24.81
C PHE A 549 -16.88 39.00 -25.75
N LEU A 550 -15.69 38.69 -25.22
CA LEU A 550 -14.54 38.29 -26.04
C LEU A 550 -14.79 36.99 -26.84
N LYS A 551 -15.53 36.03 -26.27
CA LYS A 551 -15.94 34.82 -27.02
C LYS A 551 -16.88 35.13 -28.17
N SER A 552 -17.73 36.15 -28.06
CA SER A 552 -18.67 36.56 -29.11
C SER A 552 -17.92 37.15 -30.30
N ILE A 553 -16.92 37.99 -30.05
CA ILE A 553 -16.08 38.62 -31.08
C ILE A 553 -15.30 37.56 -31.88
N ASN A 554 -14.85 36.49 -31.21
CA ASN A 554 -14.04 35.44 -31.84
C ASN A 554 -14.84 34.34 -32.56
N LYS A 555 -16.19 34.33 -32.50
CA LYS A 555 -17.02 33.26 -33.10
C LYS A 555 -16.93 33.18 -34.64
N GLY A 556 -16.43 34.22 -35.31
CA GLY A 556 -16.24 34.25 -36.77
C GLY A 556 -14.85 33.87 -37.30
N ARG A 557 -13.85 33.61 -36.45
CA ARG A 557 -12.44 33.33 -36.86
C ARG A 557 -11.96 31.90 -36.54
N LYS A 558 -12.90 30.95 -36.43
CA LYS A 558 -12.69 29.68 -35.73
C LYS A 558 -11.93 28.55 -36.46
N THR A 559 -11.56 28.67 -37.73
CA THR A 559 -11.10 27.48 -38.49
C THR A 559 -9.59 27.34 -38.69
N ASN A 560 -8.77 28.37 -38.48
CA ASN A 560 -7.31 28.27 -38.76
C ASN A 560 -6.40 28.29 -37.51
N ILE A 561 -6.98 28.37 -36.31
CA ILE A 561 -6.23 28.64 -35.07
C ILE A 561 -5.88 27.34 -34.33
N MET A 562 -6.84 26.42 -34.26
CA MET A 562 -6.62 25.12 -33.62
C MET A 562 -5.65 24.28 -34.45
N ASP A 563 -5.76 24.27 -35.78
CA ASP A 563 -4.92 23.41 -36.63
C ASP A 563 -3.45 23.81 -36.63
N ASN A 564 -3.13 25.11 -36.55
CA ASN A 564 -1.75 25.58 -36.46
C ASN A 564 -1.13 25.33 -35.08
N ILE A 565 -1.91 25.47 -34.01
CA ILE A 565 -1.45 25.21 -32.64
C ILE A 565 -1.35 23.70 -32.40
N ILE A 566 -2.29 22.89 -32.91
CA ILE A 566 -2.27 21.43 -32.84
C ILE A 566 -1.11 20.86 -33.66
N SER A 567 -0.90 21.33 -34.90
CA SER A 567 0.26 20.95 -35.73
C SER A 567 1.59 21.24 -35.03
N MET A 568 1.69 22.41 -34.39
CA MET A 568 2.88 22.78 -33.64
C MET A 568 3.05 21.89 -32.39
N LEU A 569 1.97 21.64 -31.63
CA LEU A 569 1.97 20.79 -30.44
C LEU A 569 2.26 19.32 -30.74
N GLU A 570 1.71 18.75 -31.82
CA GLU A 570 1.98 17.37 -32.26
C GLU A 570 3.44 17.20 -32.66
N LYS A 571 4.02 18.19 -33.35
CA LYS A 571 5.42 18.17 -33.75
C LYS A 571 6.36 18.29 -32.55
N TYR A 572 6.02 19.11 -31.55
CA TYR A 572 6.80 19.21 -30.31
C TYR A 572 6.62 18.00 -29.39
N ALA A 573 5.41 17.45 -29.26
CA ALA A 573 5.12 16.26 -28.47
C ALA A 573 5.83 15.03 -29.06
N SER A 574 5.77 14.83 -30.37
CA SER A 574 6.45 13.72 -31.06
C SER A 574 7.97 13.82 -30.93
N ASN A 575 8.55 15.02 -31.05
CA ASN A 575 9.99 15.22 -30.83
C ASN A 575 10.41 14.97 -29.38
N LEU A 576 9.59 15.39 -28.41
CA LEU A 576 9.85 15.14 -26.99
C LEU A 576 9.70 13.66 -26.63
N GLU A 577 8.67 12.98 -27.14
CA GLU A 577 8.49 11.55 -26.94
C GLU A 577 9.64 10.75 -27.55
N SER A 578 10.05 11.09 -28.77
CA SER A 578 11.22 10.47 -29.42
C SER A 578 12.50 10.69 -28.62
N LEU A 579 12.74 11.92 -28.12
CA LEU A 579 13.91 12.23 -27.33
C LEU A 579 13.88 11.55 -25.95
N VAL A 580 12.73 11.51 -25.28
CA VAL A 580 12.54 10.80 -24.02
C VAL A 580 12.77 9.31 -24.24
N GLN A 581 12.18 8.72 -25.28
CA GLN A 581 12.33 7.30 -25.60
C GLN A 581 13.79 6.95 -25.90
N GLN A 582 14.49 7.77 -26.70
CA GLN A 582 15.93 7.61 -26.96
C GLN A 582 16.75 7.67 -25.66
N ARG A 583 16.52 8.70 -24.82
CA ARG A 583 17.24 8.87 -23.55
C ARG A 583 16.95 7.77 -22.55
N THR A 584 15.70 7.29 -22.47
CA THR A 584 15.36 6.14 -21.63
C THR A 584 15.99 4.85 -22.15
N GLY A 585 16.12 4.69 -23.47
CA GLY A 585 16.84 3.57 -24.08
C GLY A 585 18.33 3.57 -23.75
N GLU A 586 18.99 4.71 -23.96
CA GLU A 586 20.41 4.93 -23.62
C GLU A 586 20.66 4.66 -22.12
N LEU A 587 19.79 5.18 -21.24
CA LEU A 587 19.89 4.97 -19.80
C LEU A 587 19.69 3.50 -19.42
N MET A 588 18.75 2.79 -20.06
CA MET A 588 18.56 1.35 -19.81
C MET A 588 19.76 0.53 -20.25
N GLU A 589 20.36 0.82 -21.40
CA GLU A 589 21.57 0.14 -21.87
C GLU A 589 22.76 0.41 -20.96
N GLU A 590 22.96 1.66 -20.55
CA GLU A 590 24.04 2.06 -19.65
C GLU A 590 23.85 1.39 -18.28
N LYS A 591 22.62 1.41 -17.74
CA LYS A 591 22.27 0.69 -16.50
C LYS A 591 22.58 -0.81 -16.61
N LYS A 592 22.22 -1.44 -17.73
CA LYS A 592 22.48 -2.87 -17.95
C LYS A 592 23.98 -3.17 -17.98
N LYS A 593 24.79 -2.29 -18.60
CA LYS A 593 26.26 -2.42 -18.61
C LYS A 593 26.84 -2.26 -17.21
N THR A 594 26.40 -1.27 -16.42
CA THR A 594 26.85 -1.09 -15.03
C THR A 594 26.44 -2.26 -14.13
N ASP A 595 25.20 -2.77 -14.26
CA ASP A 595 24.74 -3.93 -13.49
C ASP A 595 25.57 -5.17 -13.84
N MET A 596 25.85 -5.41 -15.12
CA MET A 596 26.67 -6.54 -15.56
C MET A 596 28.10 -6.46 -15.02
N LEU A 597 28.71 -5.26 -14.99
CA LEU A 597 30.04 -5.06 -14.41
C LEU A 597 30.03 -5.31 -12.90
N LEU A 598 28.99 -4.85 -12.20
CA LEU A 598 28.85 -5.04 -10.76
C LEU A 598 28.75 -6.53 -10.40
N TYR A 599 27.95 -7.31 -11.15
CA TYR A 599 27.83 -8.76 -10.97
C TYR A 599 29.10 -9.55 -11.31
N ARG A 600 29.99 -8.97 -12.12
CA ARG A 600 31.31 -9.57 -12.39
C ARG A 600 32.31 -9.34 -11.26
N MET A 601 32.13 -8.28 -10.47
CA MET A 601 33.04 -7.92 -9.38
C MET A 601 32.59 -8.45 -8.02
N LEU A 602 31.29 -8.64 -7.82
CA LEU A 602 30.70 -9.00 -6.53
C LEU A 602 29.66 -10.11 -6.69
N PRO A 603 29.46 -10.94 -5.65
CA PRO A 603 28.36 -11.91 -5.66
C PRO A 603 27.02 -11.22 -5.82
N ALA A 604 26.08 -11.85 -6.54
CA ALA A 604 24.78 -11.25 -6.89
C ALA A 604 23.99 -10.71 -5.69
N ILE A 605 24.00 -11.42 -4.57
CA ILE A 605 23.31 -11.01 -3.33
C ILE A 605 23.92 -9.74 -2.73
N VAL A 606 25.24 -9.63 -2.78
CA VAL A 606 25.99 -8.48 -2.27
C VAL A 606 25.82 -7.27 -3.20
N ALA A 607 25.90 -7.49 -4.51
CA ALA A 607 25.67 -6.48 -5.54
C ALA A 607 24.26 -5.88 -5.43
N GLU A 608 23.23 -6.71 -5.23
CA GLU A 608 21.85 -6.24 -5.08
C GLU A 608 21.62 -5.43 -3.80
N ARG A 609 22.25 -5.81 -2.67
CA ARG A 609 22.20 -5.00 -1.43
C ARG A 609 22.86 -3.64 -1.63
N LEU A 610 24.03 -3.59 -2.29
CA LEU A 610 24.72 -2.34 -2.59
C LEU A 610 23.93 -1.45 -3.57
N LYS A 611 23.27 -2.03 -4.58
CA LYS A 611 22.36 -1.29 -5.48
C LYS A 611 21.19 -0.63 -4.75
N LYS A 612 20.74 -1.22 -3.64
CA LYS A 612 19.69 -0.67 -2.77
C LYS A 612 20.21 0.36 -1.76
N GLY A 613 21.51 0.69 -1.79
CA GLY A 613 22.16 1.60 -0.84
C GLY A 613 22.31 1.02 0.56
N GLN A 614 22.19 -0.31 0.73
CA GLN A 614 22.33 -0.98 2.01
C GLN A 614 23.80 -1.31 2.28
N THR A 615 24.22 -1.17 3.53
CA THR A 615 25.54 -1.62 4.00
C THR A 615 25.56 -3.14 4.10
N VAL A 616 26.64 -3.78 3.62
CA VAL A 616 26.83 -5.22 3.72
C VAL A 616 27.71 -5.50 4.93
N GLU A 617 27.09 -5.95 6.02
CA GLU A 617 27.82 -6.31 7.24
C GLU A 617 28.61 -7.61 7.06
N PRO A 618 29.80 -7.74 7.70
CA PRO A 618 30.53 -8.99 7.74
C PRO A 618 29.71 -10.10 8.40
N GLU A 619 29.78 -11.31 7.84
CA GLU A 619 29.02 -12.47 8.29
C GLU A 619 29.95 -13.63 8.63
N MET A 620 29.62 -14.38 9.69
CA MET A 620 30.31 -15.60 10.08
C MET A 620 29.65 -16.82 9.45
N TYR A 621 30.48 -17.70 8.87
CA TYR A 621 30.08 -18.98 8.28
C TYR A 621 30.71 -20.11 9.09
N ASP A 622 29.87 -21.02 9.59
CA ASP A 622 30.31 -22.10 10.50
C ASP A 622 31.17 -23.17 9.79
N ALA A 623 30.87 -23.44 8.52
CA ALA A 623 31.61 -24.39 7.70
C ALA A 623 31.58 -23.96 6.24
N VAL A 624 32.77 -23.79 5.67
CA VAL A 624 33.01 -23.61 4.23
C VAL A 624 34.17 -24.48 3.80
N THR A 625 34.23 -24.86 2.52
CA THR A 625 35.42 -25.50 1.95
C THR A 625 36.12 -24.52 1.03
N ILE A 626 37.41 -24.30 1.30
CA ILE A 626 38.27 -23.41 0.52
C ILE A 626 39.21 -24.27 -0.33
N TYR A 627 39.33 -23.89 -1.60
CA TYR A 627 40.27 -24.40 -2.58
C TYR A 627 41.39 -23.39 -2.77
N PHE A 628 42.62 -23.87 -2.72
CA PHE A 628 43.81 -23.16 -3.17
C PHE A 628 44.55 -24.00 -4.19
N SER A 629 45.01 -23.38 -5.28
CA SER A 629 45.96 -24.03 -6.17
C SER A 629 47.10 -23.14 -6.59
N ASP A 630 48.28 -23.73 -6.74
CA ASP A 630 49.49 -23.11 -7.25
C ASP A 630 49.98 -23.84 -8.52
N ILE A 631 50.72 -23.12 -9.37
CA ILE A 631 51.33 -23.66 -10.59
C ILE A 631 52.75 -24.13 -10.26
N VAL A 632 52.98 -25.43 -10.36
CA VAL A 632 54.28 -26.01 -10.01
C VAL A 632 55.38 -25.50 -10.94
N GLY A 633 56.36 -24.81 -10.35
CA GLY A 633 57.51 -24.29 -11.10
C GLY A 633 57.22 -22.99 -11.86
N PHE A 634 56.15 -22.27 -11.51
CA PHE A 634 55.79 -20.99 -12.14
C PHE A 634 56.92 -19.96 -12.09
N THR A 635 57.61 -19.80 -10.96
CA THR A 635 58.72 -18.83 -10.84
C THR A 635 59.82 -19.07 -11.87
N ASN A 636 60.13 -20.33 -12.17
CA ASN A 636 61.09 -20.67 -13.21
C ASN A 636 60.49 -20.38 -14.60
N LEU A 637 59.23 -20.75 -14.83
CA LEU A 637 58.50 -20.50 -16.08
C LEU A 637 58.39 -19.00 -16.41
N SER A 638 58.14 -18.16 -15.41
CA SER A 638 58.08 -16.71 -15.55
C SER A 638 59.45 -16.10 -15.80
N SER A 639 60.53 -16.69 -15.29
CA SER A 639 61.90 -16.20 -15.50
C SER A 639 62.40 -16.41 -16.94
N ILE A 640 61.92 -17.47 -17.61
CA ILE A 640 62.29 -17.80 -19.00
C ILE A 640 61.30 -17.24 -20.04
N SER A 641 60.21 -16.62 -19.61
CA SER A 641 59.17 -16.06 -20.49
C SER A 641 59.21 -14.53 -20.46
N THR A 642 58.83 -13.88 -21.56
CA THR A 642 58.64 -12.42 -21.55
C THR A 642 57.41 -12.06 -20.70
N PRO A 643 57.35 -10.84 -20.11
CA PRO A 643 56.20 -10.41 -19.31
C PRO A 643 54.86 -10.53 -20.05
N MET A 644 54.82 -10.23 -21.36
CA MET A 644 53.61 -10.35 -22.16
C MET A 644 53.17 -11.82 -22.32
N GLN A 645 54.12 -12.74 -22.56
CA GLN A 645 53.84 -14.17 -22.63
C GLN A 645 53.35 -14.75 -21.30
N VAL A 646 53.83 -14.23 -20.16
CA VAL A 646 53.33 -14.63 -18.83
C VAL A 646 51.89 -14.16 -18.63
N VAL A 647 51.56 -12.93 -19.03
CA VAL A 647 50.18 -12.40 -18.96
C VAL A 647 49.25 -13.21 -19.87
N ASP A 648 49.67 -13.51 -21.10
CA ASP A 648 48.92 -14.34 -22.03
C ASP A 648 48.64 -15.74 -21.47
N LEU A 649 49.66 -16.39 -20.89
CA LEU A 649 49.53 -17.69 -20.23
C LEU A 649 48.53 -17.66 -19.07
N LEU A 650 48.65 -16.68 -18.16
CA LEU A 650 47.76 -16.56 -17.01
C LEU A 650 46.32 -16.28 -17.45
N ASN A 651 46.12 -15.42 -18.46
CA ASN A 651 44.79 -15.13 -18.99
C ASN A 651 44.14 -16.36 -19.62
N ASP A 652 44.88 -17.15 -20.40
CA ASP A 652 44.36 -18.38 -21.01
C ASP A 652 43.98 -19.39 -19.92
N LEU A 653 44.89 -19.62 -18.96
CA LEU A 653 44.67 -20.56 -17.88
C LEU A 653 43.48 -20.16 -17.00
N TYR A 654 43.40 -18.89 -16.60
CA TYR A 654 42.26 -18.39 -15.82
C TYR A 654 40.97 -18.36 -16.62
N THR A 655 41.01 -18.17 -17.94
CA THR A 655 39.80 -18.30 -18.78
C THR A 655 39.30 -19.75 -18.81
N THR A 656 40.21 -20.72 -18.90
CA THR A 656 39.86 -22.15 -18.78
C THR A 656 39.26 -22.44 -17.41
N PHE A 657 39.90 -22.01 -16.32
CA PHE A 657 39.40 -22.23 -14.97
C PHE A 657 38.04 -21.56 -14.74
N ASP A 658 37.90 -20.30 -15.14
CA ASP A 658 36.66 -19.53 -15.01
C ASP A 658 35.50 -20.19 -15.78
N THR A 659 35.77 -20.88 -16.90
CA THR A 659 34.76 -21.64 -17.66
C THR A 659 34.35 -22.91 -16.91
N THR A 660 35.27 -23.54 -16.20
CA THR A 660 35.05 -24.82 -15.51
C THR A 660 34.36 -24.63 -14.18
N ILE A 661 34.75 -23.60 -13.41
CA ILE A 661 34.10 -23.31 -12.13
C ILE A 661 32.62 -22.91 -12.29
N GLN A 662 32.21 -22.38 -13.45
CA GLN A 662 30.80 -22.02 -13.72
C GLN A 662 29.85 -23.23 -13.67
N LYS A 663 30.37 -24.46 -13.76
CA LYS A 663 29.59 -25.71 -13.68
C LYS A 663 29.29 -26.13 -12.24
N TYR A 664 29.93 -25.51 -11.25
CA TYR A 664 29.90 -25.89 -9.83
C TYR A 664 29.41 -24.72 -8.96
N ASP A 665 28.85 -25.03 -7.78
CA ASP A 665 28.41 -24.02 -6.81
C ASP A 665 29.61 -23.46 -6.01
N VAL A 666 30.42 -22.65 -6.68
CA VAL A 666 31.67 -22.10 -6.15
C VAL A 666 31.80 -20.61 -6.45
N TYR A 667 32.32 -19.86 -5.48
CA TYR A 667 32.62 -18.45 -5.61
C TYR A 667 34.13 -18.24 -5.79
N LYS A 668 34.50 -17.45 -6.80
CA LYS A 668 35.89 -17.05 -7.06
C LYS A 668 36.28 -15.91 -6.12
N VAL A 669 37.34 -16.12 -5.35
CA VAL A 669 37.94 -15.10 -4.48
C VAL A 669 39.09 -14.43 -5.26
N GLU A 670 39.49 -13.22 -4.86
CA GLU A 670 40.62 -12.55 -5.48
C GLU A 670 41.90 -13.40 -5.40
N THR A 671 42.63 -13.49 -6.52
CA THR A 671 43.86 -14.27 -6.63
C THR A 671 45.06 -13.48 -6.14
N ILE A 672 46.03 -14.17 -5.54
CA ILE A 672 47.31 -13.60 -5.09
C ILE A 672 48.42 -14.25 -5.91
N GLY A 673 48.98 -13.52 -6.87
CA GLY A 673 50.03 -14.05 -7.75
C GLY A 673 49.53 -15.11 -8.73
N ASP A 674 50.19 -16.27 -8.72
CA ASP A 674 49.89 -17.50 -9.46
C ASP A 674 48.89 -18.43 -8.76
N ALA A 675 48.47 -18.08 -7.52
CA ALA A 675 47.53 -18.87 -6.77
C ALA A 675 46.07 -18.58 -7.17
N TYR A 676 45.31 -19.64 -7.47
CA TYR A 676 43.88 -19.58 -7.76
C TYR A 676 43.06 -20.01 -6.54
N MET A 677 42.19 -19.13 -6.05
CA MET A 677 41.41 -19.33 -4.82
C MET A 677 39.91 -19.34 -5.11
N THR A 678 39.23 -20.38 -4.66
CA THR A 678 37.77 -20.50 -4.74
C THR A 678 37.20 -21.08 -3.44
N VAL A 679 35.91 -20.87 -3.22
CA VAL A 679 35.25 -21.29 -1.98
C VAL A 679 33.81 -21.72 -2.27
N SER A 680 33.32 -22.70 -1.53
CA SER A 680 31.90 -23.08 -1.53
C SER A 680 31.33 -23.04 -0.12
N GLY A 681 30.02 -22.85 -0.01
CA GLY A 681 29.30 -22.64 1.25
C GLY A 681 29.13 -21.17 1.63
N LEU A 682 29.62 -20.24 0.81
CA LEU A 682 29.39 -18.80 0.89
C LEU A 682 29.36 -18.16 -0.51
N PRO A 683 28.72 -16.99 -0.70
CA PRO A 683 27.89 -16.28 0.27
C PRO A 683 26.54 -16.96 0.53
N VAL A 684 26.17 -17.96 -0.28
CA VAL A 684 24.99 -18.79 -0.08
C VAL A 684 25.41 -20.07 0.62
N ARG A 685 24.78 -20.39 1.77
CA ARG A 685 25.01 -21.64 2.48
C ARG A 685 24.35 -22.79 1.71
N ASN A 686 25.11 -23.83 1.41
CA ASN A 686 24.64 -25.00 0.67
C ASN A 686 24.69 -26.30 1.51
N GLY A 687 24.77 -26.18 2.85
CA GLY A 687 24.91 -27.31 3.77
C GLY A 687 26.22 -28.06 3.52
N ASN A 688 26.28 -29.37 3.77
CA ASN A 688 27.51 -30.15 3.56
C ASN A 688 27.92 -30.33 2.08
N ARG A 689 27.17 -29.76 1.12
CA ARG A 689 27.49 -29.87 -0.31
C ARG A 689 28.74 -29.09 -0.70
N HIS A 690 29.13 -28.05 0.06
CA HIS A 690 30.33 -27.27 -0.23
C HIS A 690 31.60 -28.11 -0.41
N VAL A 691 31.70 -29.22 0.31
CA VAL A 691 32.88 -30.11 0.24
C VAL A 691 32.91 -30.88 -1.08
N VAL A 692 31.75 -31.37 -1.53
CA VAL A 692 31.60 -32.15 -2.76
C VAL A 692 31.80 -31.25 -3.98
N GLU A 693 31.20 -30.06 -3.99
CA GLU A 693 31.35 -29.07 -5.07
C GLU A 693 32.82 -28.70 -5.30
N ILE A 694 33.56 -28.45 -4.23
CA ILE A 694 34.99 -28.14 -4.31
C ILE A 694 35.82 -29.36 -4.75
N ALA A 695 35.52 -30.57 -4.23
CA ALA A 695 36.27 -31.76 -4.58
C ALA A 695 36.07 -32.18 -6.05
N ASP A 696 34.84 -32.07 -6.58
CA ASP A 696 34.54 -32.33 -7.99
C ASP A 696 35.18 -31.29 -8.90
N MET A 697 35.09 -30.00 -8.55
CA MET A 697 35.74 -28.92 -9.27
C MET A 697 37.27 -29.08 -9.29
N ALA A 698 37.88 -29.42 -8.15
CA ALA A 698 39.33 -29.65 -8.05
C ALA A 698 39.81 -30.81 -8.92
N THR A 699 39.02 -31.89 -9.00
CA THR A 699 39.33 -33.05 -9.85
C THR A 699 39.22 -32.67 -11.33
N ALA A 700 38.16 -31.96 -11.72
CA ALA A 700 37.97 -31.49 -13.10
C ALA A 700 39.09 -30.54 -13.54
N LEU A 701 39.51 -29.61 -12.68
CA LEU A 701 40.62 -28.70 -12.98
C LEU A 701 41.95 -29.44 -13.15
N LEU A 702 42.23 -30.49 -12.36
CA LEU A 702 43.44 -31.31 -12.54
C LEU A 702 43.47 -31.99 -13.90
N ASP A 703 42.33 -32.54 -14.36
CA ASP A 703 42.23 -33.22 -15.65
C ASP A 703 42.36 -32.23 -16.82
N GLU A 704 41.71 -31.07 -16.73
CA GLU A 704 41.76 -30.05 -17.78
C GLU A 704 43.16 -29.46 -17.97
N VAL A 705 43.91 -29.24 -16.88
CA VAL A 705 45.29 -28.71 -16.98
C VAL A 705 46.24 -29.64 -17.73
N LEU A 706 46.03 -30.95 -17.69
CA LEU A 706 46.85 -31.89 -18.47
C LEU A 706 46.66 -31.72 -19.98
N THR A 707 45.52 -31.21 -20.41
CA THR A 707 45.20 -30.93 -21.83
C THR A 707 45.53 -29.51 -22.25
N PHE A 708 45.81 -28.63 -21.28
CA PHE A 708 46.13 -27.23 -21.53
C PHE A 708 47.52 -27.08 -22.18
N ARG A 709 47.58 -26.32 -23.28
CA ARG A 709 48.84 -26.05 -23.99
C ARG A 709 49.24 -24.58 -23.87
N ILE A 710 50.48 -24.36 -23.48
CA ILE A 710 51.08 -23.03 -23.40
C ILE A 710 51.41 -22.53 -24.82
N ARG A 711 50.86 -21.38 -25.24
CA ARG A 711 51.04 -20.82 -26.59
C ARG A 711 52.51 -20.73 -27.04
N HIS A 712 53.40 -20.26 -26.16
CA HIS A 712 54.83 -20.09 -26.47
C HIS A 712 55.70 -21.31 -26.10
N MET A 713 55.15 -22.33 -25.44
CA MET A 713 55.86 -23.56 -25.04
C MET A 713 54.91 -24.79 -25.10
N PRO A 714 54.46 -25.19 -26.29
CA PRO A 714 53.37 -26.18 -26.44
C PRO A 714 53.70 -27.61 -25.99
N ASP A 715 54.99 -27.92 -25.78
CA ASP A 715 55.49 -29.23 -25.33
C ASP A 715 55.62 -29.34 -23.81
N LYS A 716 55.47 -28.22 -23.08
CA LYS A 716 55.57 -28.20 -21.62
C LYS A 716 54.19 -28.38 -21.00
N ILE A 717 54.02 -29.46 -20.24
CA ILE A 717 52.80 -29.75 -19.48
C ILE A 717 52.83 -28.97 -18.17
N LEU A 718 51.73 -28.30 -17.84
CA LEU A 718 51.55 -27.65 -16.55
C LEU A 718 51.10 -28.67 -15.51
N HIS A 719 51.58 -28.51 -14.29
CA HIS A 719 51.11 -29.27 -13.14
C HIS A 719 50.57 -28.32 -12.09
N LEU A 720 49.40 -28.65 -11.55
CA LEU A 720 48.85 -27.93 -10.41
C LEU A 720 49.21 -28.63 -9.11
N ARG A 721 49.37 -27.83 -8.07
CA ARG A 721 49.32 -28.29 -6.68
C ARG A 721 48.04 -27.76 -6.07
N ILE A 722 47.25 -28.62 -5.42
CA ILE A 722 45.93 -28.24 -4.88
C ILE A 722 45.85 -28.55 -3.39
N GLY A 723 45.32 -27.60 -2.63
CA GLY A 723 45.03 -27.71 -1.20
C GLY A 723 43.57 -27.44 -0.90
N LEU A 724 42.92 -28.36 -0.15
CA LEU A 724 41.56 -28.18 0.34
C LEU A 724 41.51 -28.20 1.86
N HIS A 725 40.78 -27.25 2.44
CA HIS A 725 40.48 -27.23 3.86
C HIS A 725 39.03 -26.81 4.13
N THR A 726 38.42 -27.43 5.14
CA THR A 726 37.04 -27.19 5.57
C THR A 726 37.04 -26.67 7.00
N GLY A 727 36.43 -25.50 7.23
CA GLY A 727 36.39 -24.86 8.54
C GLY A 727 35.56 -23.56 8.56
N PRO A 728 35.42 -22.92 9.72
CA PRO A 728 34.68 -21.66 9.87
C PRO A 728 35.44 -20.46 9.28
N CYS A 729 34.74 -19.48 8.72
CA CYS A 729 35.38 -18.23 8.26
C CYS A 729 34.43 -17.04 8.36
N ALA A 730 34.98 -15.82 8.44
CA ALA A 730 34.23 -14.58 8.30
C ALA A 730 34.33 -14.09 6.85
N ALA A 731 33.25 -13.58 6.27
CA ALA A 731 33.28 -12.98 4.94
C ALA A 731 32.54 -11.63 4.92
N GLY A 732 33.06 -10.66 4.17
CA GLY A 732 32.50 -9.31 4.12
C GLY A 732 33.06 -8.45 3.00
N VAL A 733 32.41 -7.30 2.75
CA VAL A 733 32.86 -6.33 1.74
C VAL A 733 33.85 -5.34 2.34
N VAL A 734 35.02 -5.21 1.73
CA VAL A 734 36.07 -4.27 2.14
C VAL A 734 36.31 -3.22 1.06
N GLY A 735 36.44 -1.96 1.47
CA GLY A 735 36.72 -0.81 0.58
C GLY A 735 35.47 -0.06 0.12
N GLN A 736 35.53 1.28 0.13
CA GLN A 736 34.41 2.15 -0.32
C GLN A 736 34.44 2.43 -1.82
N THR A 737 35.63 2.69 -2.39
CA THR A 737 35.79 3.05 -3.80
C THR A 737 35.90 1.84 -4.72
N MET A 738 36.45 0.73 -4.23
CA MET A 738 36.60 -0.54 -4.95
C MET A 738 36.19 -1.68 -4.00
N PRO A 739 34.88 -1.96 -3.86
CA PRO A 739 34.40 -2.96 -2.93
C PRO A 739 34.83 -4.36 -3.38
N ARG A 740 35.39 -5.13 -2.45
CA ARG A 740 35.86 -6.51 -2.66
C ARG A 740 35.25 -7.42 -1.62
N TYR A 741 34.77 -8.59 -2.03
CA TYR A 741 34.25 -9.58 -1.09
C TYR A 741 35.39 -10.48 -0.60
N CYS A 742 35.83 -10.24 0.63
CA CYS A 742 37.02 -10.86 1.21
C CYS A 742 36.65 -11.88 2.30
N LEU A 743 37.48 -12.91 2.44
CA LEU A 743 37.37 -13.94 3.47
C LEU A 743 38.48 -13.75 4.52
N PHE A 744 38.14 -13.98 5.78
CA PHE A 744 39.04 -13.85 6.93
C PHE A 744 38.92 -15.08 7.84
N GLY A 745 40.05 -15.52 8.40
CA GLY A 745 40.12 -16.59 9.39
C GLY A 745 41.20 -17.61 9.10
N ASP A 746 41.48 -18.45 10.10
CA ASP A 746 42.53 -19.49 10.04
C ASP A 746 42.28 -20.52 8.94
N THR A 747 41.02 -20.71 8.54
CA THR A 747 40.63 -21.62 7.45
C THR A 747 41.31 -21.27 6.12
N VAL A 748 41.48 -19.97 5.81
CA VAL A 748 42.18 -19.52 4.60
C VAL A 748 43.66 -19.90 4.66
N ASN A 749 44.30 -19.63 5.80
CA ASN A 749 45.72 -19.93 6.03
C ASN A 749 45.98 -21.45 5.99
N MET A 750 45.10 -22.25 6.58
CA MET A 750 45.22 -23.70 6.58
C MET A 750 45.04 -24.28 5.17
N ALA A 751 44.11 -23.76 4.37
CA ALA A 751 43.94 -24.17 2.97
C ALA A 751 45.20 -23.88 2.13
N SER A 752 45.79 -22.69 2.27
CA SER A 752 47.07 -22.33 1.64
C SER A 752 48.23 -23.23 2.11
N ARG A 753 48.26 -23.64 3.38
CA ARG A 753 49.24 -24.62 3.87
C ARG A 753 49.04 -26.03 3.30
N MET A 754 47.79 -26.45 3.09
CA MET A 754 47.49 -27.73 2.42
C MET A 754 47.99 -27.72 0.98
N GLU A 755 47.81 -26.60 0.29
CA GLU A 755 48.33 -26.39 -1.06
C GLU A 755 49.85 -26.45 -1.04
N SER A 756 50.53 -25.55 -0.33
CA SER A 756 51.99 -25.42 -0.38
C SER A 756 52.73 -26.71 0.01
N THR A 757 52.20 -27.48 0.96
CA THR A 757 52.78 -28.78 1.36
C THR A 757 52.40 -29.93 0.44
N GLY A 758 51.45 -29.74 -0.48
CA GLY A 758 50.95 -30.75 -1.43
C GLY A 758 51.99 -31.25 -2.43
N ALA A 759 51.69 -32.39 -3.07
CA ALA A 759 52.50 -32.91 -4.18
C ALA A 759 52.00 -32.36 -5.52
N ALA A 760 52.89 -32.29 -6.52
CA ALA A 760 52.50 -31.90 -7.88
C ALA A 760 51.46 -32.88 -8.45
N GLN A 761 50.47 -32.34 -9.15
CA GLN A 761 49.35 -33.06 -9.77
C GLN A 761 48.48 -33.86 -8.78
N MET A 762 48.45 -33.45 -7.51
CA MET A 762 47.67 -34.13 -6.46
C MET A 762 46.84 -33.12 -5.65
N ILE A 763 45.69 -33.58 -5.15
CA ILE A 763 44.85 -32.84 -4.21
C ILE A 763 45.26 -33.22 -2.79
N HIS A 764 45.72 -32.25 -2.00
CA HIS A 764 46.03 -32.42 -0.60
C HIS A 764 44.90 -31.86 0.26
N ILE A 765 44.37 -32.68 1.16
CA ILE A 765 43.20 -32.32 1.97
C ILE A 765 43.53 -32.39 3.45
N SER A 766 42.96 -31.48 4.24
CA SER A 766 43.01 -31.53 5.69
C SER A 766 42.15 -32.66 6.29
N GLU A 767 42.37 -33.00 7.55
CA GLU A 767 41.57 -34.01 8.26
C GLU A 767 40.09 -33.63 8.36
N THR A 768 39.77 -32.34 8.55
CA THR A 768 38.37 -31.86 8.59
C THR A 768 37.67 -32.05 7.25
N THR A 769 38.36 -31.76 6.15
CA THR A 769 37.84 -32.02 4.78
C THR A 769 37.68 -33.51 4.53
N ARG A 770 38.64 -34.34 4.97
CA ARG A 770 38.54 -35.80 4.86
C ARG A 770 37.30 -36.34 5.55
N GLN A 771 37.06 -35.94 6.80
CA GLN A 771 35.88 -36.37 7.57
C GLN A 771 34.57 -36.00 6.86
N ALA A 772 34.52 -34.82 6.24
CA ALA A 772 33.35 -34.37 5.52
C ALA A 772 33.18 -35.03 4.13
N LEU A 773 34.26 -35.58 3.54
CA LEU A 773 34.23 -36.34 2.28
C LEU A 773 33.91 -37.83 2.49
N ILE A 774 34.30 -38.45 3.61
CA ILE A 774 34.09 -39.88 3.89
C ILE A 774 32.61 -40.27 3.86
N SER A 775 31.70 -39.34 4.14
CA SER A 775 30.26 -39.57 4.02
C SER A 775 29.79 -39.82 2.58
N ASN A 776 30.63 -39.56 1.57
CA ASN A 776 30.32 -39.76 0.16
C ASN A 776 31.18 -40.90 -0.43
N PRO A 777 30.58 -42.01 -0.90
CA PRO A 777 31.32 -43.19 -1.39
C PRO A 777 32.11 -42.94 -2.69
N LYS A 778 31.95 -41.78 -3.33
CA LYS A 778 32.65 -41.40 -4.58
C LYS A 778 34.15 -41.16 -4.37
N TYR A 779 34.59 -40.75 -3.18
CA TYR A 779 35.97 -40.31 -2.94
C TYR A 779 36.79 -41.35 -2.18
N VAL A 780 37.98 -41.63 -2.67
CA VAL A 780 38.96 -42.51 -2.01
C VAL A 780 40.13 -41.66 -1.53
N CYS A 781 40.26 -41.49 -0.22
CA CYS A 781 41.34 -40.73 0.40
C CYS A 781 42.45 -41.67 0.89
N VAL A 782 43.71 -41.39 0.51
CA VAL A 782 44.87 -42.19 0.92
C VAL A 782 45.75 -41.39 1.89
N PRO A 783 46.16 -41.96 3.04
CA PRO A 783 47.07 -41.28 3.97
C PRO A 783 48.46 -41.14 3.35
N ARG A 784 48.99 -39.91 3.36
CA ARG A 784 50.31 -39.58 2.79
C ARG A 784 51.49 -39.91 3.70
N GLY A 785 51.28 -39.98 5.02
CA GLY A 785 52.32 -40.06 6.05
C GLY A 785 52.41 -38.79 6.91
N LYS A 786 53.33 -38.77 7.87
CA LYS A 786 53.55 -37.59 8.74
C LYS A 786 54.37 -36.54 8.01
N THR A 787 53.81 -35.34 7.85
CA THR A 787 54.47 -34.19 7.23
C THR A 787 54.36 -32.99 8.18
N GLU A 788 55.44 -32.24 8.34
CA GLU A 788 55.43 -31.01 9.13
C GLU A 788 54.72 -29.91 8.34
N VAL A 789 53.54 -29.50 8.82
CA VAL A 789 52.83 -28.34 8.30
C VAL A 789 53.20 -27.17 9.20
N LYS A 790 54.19 -26.37 8.77
CA LYS A 790 54.52 -25.10 9.43
C LYS A 790 53.33 -24.16 9.34
#